data_AF-A0A2Y9ARS2-F1
#
_entry.id   AF-A0A2Y9ARS2-F1
#
_cell.length_a   1.000
_cell.length_b   1.000
_cell.length_c   1.000
_cell.angle_alpha   90.00
_cell.angle_beta   90.00
_cell.angle_gamma   90.00
#
_symmetry.space_group_name_H-M   'P 1'
#
loop_
_entity.id
_entity.type
_entity.pdbx_description
1 polymer ?
#
loop_
_entity_poly.entity_id
_entity_poly.type
_entity_poly.pdbx_seq_one_letter_code
_entity_poly.pdbx_strand_id
1 'polypeptide(L)'
;MAVLMSLAGNTAGDGFLIAPLGSTYPAELLLWTDAGSLAVTVQASPNAAGLVFSQTSLTLTTTPSSVMVHSTLQSGARGDTTIQVLDGAAVVASFAVTSLNSPVVHFRGRFEARFATDNAAYNRNPMYTATNDAAVPPGWTWALEGEPGFVPPVGNVPENLETPVGRVVRLNNPEVLRSHAQPVTTAVDAVVGTTTAGPERFTRGDPLIGDPVDLGPDTYLAGNNPQHPADPQPEEIWAATIEPMALFELHLGSRLSGRSSLGPFTAKATTINQHTRTPDDRPIANGLVGASLDLAAIGLPDLPTWSATRIDQLLADYTALPAGDSVDRRNLKRRIGHLLAAVTPAKRTAVQAAHPGEFSVRAVTLPGGWSGKEVYDGKVNADLTFTPDGSAVVEYLSGHTSLNFQWTPFAFHSDELLGHHWGLLGAGSLLHGAYTGDPHTTTVDGTRYDFQSVGEFTLLRGDGLEVQVRQTPVNAANPVTDGHSGLTVCVSIITAVALRVGRHTVSYQPTREGKRLQLFVDGKPRDLPPHGLDLERHRLSVFDAAGEEGLRVDYATGAVVTVTPAFWGSYSVWYLNVAVSGTAAHEGVMGYIPDKSWLPRLRDGTDLGPLPSDLHGRYKILYRIFADSWRVEDHSSMFVYEQDTSTDTFTDRDWPGERPPCDAIKPELAPPGLHLLEGMDLEKAEMVCRVVTEPDLHANCVFDVATTGDEEFARGYVAAQELRLYGTKVDIAGFEAPVFGDRMPPDGPPEKVRPPAGALAVTARVSALVPGRPVPTGSVTFVVDDVPLRRPLELDGGGRVRTTLRLKPGRHVIRAFYSGGGKYEYHSSTSPNLRHSVKERTDERPPEKEERPGKERPAAAPTDER
;
A
#
# COMPACT_ATOMS: atom_id res chain seq x y z
N MET A 1 4.49 -48.61 8.97
CA MET A 1 5.44 -47.68 8.37
C MET A 1 4.64 -46.53 7.84
N ALA A 2 4.73 -45.38 8.50
CA ALA A 2 4.09 -44.15 8.08
C ALA A 2 5.09 -43.32 7.28
N VAL A 3 4.61 -42.73 6.18
CA VAL A 3 5.36 -41.69 5.46
C VAL A 3 5.04 -40.35 6.09
N LEU A 4 6.08 -39.62 6.46
CA LEU A 4 6.02 -38.29 7.05
C LEU A 4 6.58 -37.29 6.05
N MET A 5 6.05 -36.07 6.10
CA MET A 5 6.49 -35.01 5.21
C MET A 5 6.45 -33.64 5.85
N SER A 6 7.32 -32.75 5.35
CA SER A 6 7.37 -31.35 5.72
C SER A 6 7.62 -30.49 4.49
N LEU A 7 6.78 -29.48 4.27
CA LEU A 7 7.02 -28.46 3.24
C LEU A 7 7.50 -27.18 3.93
N ALA A 8 8.71 -26.72 3.60
CA ALA A 8 9.33 -25.52 4.17
C ALA A 8 9.23 -25.48 5.71
N GLY A 9 9.54 -26.61 6.36
CA GLY A 9 9.47 -26.78 7.82
C GLY A 9 8.06 -26.98 8.41
N ASN A 10 7.00 -26.98 7.59
CA ASN A 10 5.63 -27.20 8.04
C ASN A 10 5.18 -28.66 7.86
N THR A 11 4.70 -29.28 8.94
CA THR A 11 4.18 -30.66 8.95
C THR A 11 2.65 -30.73 9.11
N ALA A 12 1.95 -29.60 9.16
CA ALA A 12 0.52 -29.54 9.48
C ALA A 12 -0.41 -29.97 8.32
N GLY A 13 0.12 -30.19 7.12
CA GLY A 13 -0.67 -30.64 5.96
C GLY A 13 -1.32 -29.52 5.15
N ASP A 14 -1.07 -28.26 5.47
CA ASP A 14 -1.55 -27.06 4.77
C ASP A 14 -0.44 -26.01 4.71
N GLY A 15 0.14 -25.81 3.53
CA GLY A 15 1.26 -24.89 3.31
C GLY A 15 1.12 -24.12 2.02
N PHE A 16 2.12 -23.30 1.73
CA PHE A 16 2.10 -22.43 0.57
C PHE A 16 3.42 -22.47 -0.20
N LEU A 17 3.34 -22.04 -1.44
CA LEU A 17 4.47 -21.70 -2.31
C LEU A 17 4.24 -20.29 -2.85
N ILE A 18 5.29 -19.67 -3.39
CA ILE A 18 5.16 -18.37 -4.04
C ILE A 18 4.94 -18.58 -5.54
N ALA A 19 3.87 -17.96 -6.04
CA ALA A 19 3.57 -17.92 -7.46
C ALA A 19 4.72 -17.24 -8.21
N PRO A 20 5.06 -17.70 -9.42
CA PRO A 20 6.20 -17.14 -10.14
C PRO A 20 5.97 -15.68 -10.54
N LEU A 21 6.98 -14.84 -10.31
CA LEU A 21 7.06 -13.47 -10.80
C LEU A 21 8.40 -13.33 -11.52
N GLY A 22 8.44 -13.70 -12.80
CA GLY A 22 9.69 -13.74 -13.57
C GLY A 22 10.64 -14.88 -13.28
N SER A 23 10.66 -15.36 -12.04
CA SER A 23 11.43 -16.52 -11.59
C SER A 23 10.52 -17.52 -10.87
N THR A 24 11.08 -18.67 -10.53
CA THR A 24 10.43 -19.66 -9.66
C THR A 24 11.05 -19.60 -8.27
N TYR A 25 10.24 -19.78 -7.24
CA TYR A 25 10.68 -19.72 -5.84
C TYR A 25 10.58 -21.11 -5.23
N PRO A 26 11.64 -21.94 -5.33
CA PRO A 26 11.60 -23.30 -4.86
C PRO A 26 11.61 -23.36 -3.32
N ALA A 27 10.79 -24.24 -2.78
CA ALA A 27 10.77 -24.58 -1.37
C ALA A 27 11.20 -26.04 -1.17
N GLU A 28 11.74 -26.34 0.01
CA GLU A 28 12.15 -27.69 0.37
C GLU A 28 10.95 -28.54 0.82
N LEU A 29 10.78 -29.71 0.20
CA LEU A 29 9.91 -30.80 0.66
C LEU A 29 10.78 -31.90 1.25
N LEU A 30 10.71 -32.11 2.57
CA LEU A 30 11.34 -33.22 3.27
C LEU A 30 10.39 -34.40 3.38
N LEU A 31 10.89 -35.61 3.08
CA LEU A 31 10.14 -36.86 3.12
C LEU A 31 10.93 -37.95 3.87
N TRP A 32 10.27 -38.69 4.75
CA TRP A 32 10.88 -39.82 5.48
C TRP A 32 9.86 -40.84 5.94
N THR A 33 10.33 -41.99 6.42
CA THR A 33 9.51 -42.99 7.10
C THR A 33 9.76 -42.97 8.61
N ASP A 34 8.76 -43.36 9.39
CA ASP A 34 8.93 -43.58 10.84
C ASP A 34 9.81 -44.79 11.17
N ALA A 35 9.91 -45.76 10.24
CA ALA A 35 10.73 -46.96 10.35
C ALA A 35 11.06 -47.54 8.96
N GLY A 36 12.15 -48.32 8.86
CA GLY A 36 12.48 -49.08 7.65
C GLY A 36 12.77 -48.22 6.41
N SER A 37 12.57 -48.81 5.23
CA SER A 37 12.75 -48.12 3.95
C SER A 37 11.61 -48.44 2.98
N LEU A 38 11.24 -47.46 2.15
CA LEU A 38 10.11 -47.56 1.22
C LEU A 38 10.43 -46.82 -0.09
N ALA A 39 10.29 -47.50 -1.23
CA ALA A 39 10.35 -46.85 -2.53
C ALA A 39 9.02 -46.15 -2.83
N VAL A 40 9.07 -44.88 -3.20
CA VAL A 40 7.88 -44.04 -3.42
C VAL A 40 8.00 -43.17 -4.66
N THR A 41 6.85 -42.73 -5.17
CA THR A 41 6.74 -41.67 -6.18
C THR A 41 6.04 -40.45 -5.60
N VAL A 42 6.46 -39.24 -5.97
CA VAL A 42 5.83 -37.97 -5.60
C VAL A 42 5.14 -37.36 -6.82
N GLN A 43 3.92 -36.89 -6.63
CA GLN A 43 3.17 -36.16 -7.65
C GLN A 43 2.35 -35.02 -7.03
N ALA A 44 1.72 -34.21 -7.87
CA ALA A 44 0.67 -33.29 -7.47
C ALA A 44 -0.66 -33.69 -8.12
N SER A 45 -1.72 -33.87 -7.32
CA SER A 45 -3.07 -34.18 -7.80
C SER A 45 -4.13 -33.87 -6.74
N PRO A 46 -5.10 -32.97 -7.00
CA PRO A 46 -5.14 -32.03 -8.12
C PRO A 46 -3.92 -31.09 -8.14
N ASN A 47 -3.64 -30.47 -9.29
CA ASN A 47 -2.44 -29.63 -9.51
C ASN A 47 -2.76 -28.27 -10.14
N ALA A 48 -3.64 -27.50 -9.52
CA ALA A 48 -4.02 -26.17 -10.03
C ALA A 48 -2.83 -25.19 -10.04
N ALA A 49 -1.92 -25.29 -9.08
CA ALA A 49 -0.73 -24.45 -8.96
C ALA A 49 0.44 -24.86 -9.89
N GLY A 50 0.28 -25.95 -10.66
CA GLY A 50 1.31 -26.41 -11.60
C GLY A 50 2.63 -26.80 -10.93
N LEU A 51 2.59 -27.55 -9.83
CA LEU A 51 3.79 -27.94 -9.10
C LEU A 51 4.78 -28.75 -9.95
N VAL A 52 6.05 -28.38 -9.84
CA VAL A 52 7.19 -29.06 -10.45
C VAL A 52 8.16 -29.49 -9.36
N PHE A 53 8.59 -30.76 -9.41
CA PHE A 53 9.50 -31.37 -8.45
C PHE A 53 10.87 -31.62 -9.09
N SER A 54 11.94 -31.36 -8.35
CA SER A 54 13.32 -31.68 -8.76
C SER A 54 13.56 -33.18 -9.02
N GLN A 55 12.82 -34.04 -8.32
CA GLN A 55 12.78 -35.48 -8.54
C GLN A 55 11.43 -36.03 -8.08
N THR A 56 10.98 -37.10 -8.71
CA THR A 56 9.67 -37.72 -8.42
C THR A 56 9.78 -39.15 -7.90
N SER A 57 10.92 -39.83 -8.03
CA SER A 57 11.11 -41.21 -7.54
C SER A 57 12.17 -41.24 -6.46
N LEU A 58 11.84 -41.74 -5.26
CA LEU A 58 12.72 -41.75 -4.10
C LEU A 58 12.68 -43.08 -3.35
N THR A 59 13.73 -43.37 -2.57
CA THR A 59 13.70 -44.41 -1.54
C THR A 59 13.78 -43.73 -0.19
N LEU A 60 12.64 -43.68 0.52
CA LEU A 60 12.56 -43.07 1.84
C LEU A 60 13.18 -44.01 2.89
N THR A 61 13.74 -43.40 3.93
CA THR A 61 14.25 -44.07 5.13
C THR A 61 13.87 -43.25 6.36
N THR A 62 14.34 -43.64 7.54
CA THR A 62 14.22 -42.83 8.76
C THR A 62 15.00 -41.52 8.71
N THR A 63 15.89 -41.34 7.75
CA THR A 63 16.60 -40.08 7.50
C THR A 63 15.84 -39.27 6.44
N PRO A 64 15.50 -37.99 6.71
CA PRO A 64 14.83 -37.13 5.74
C PRO A 64 15.57 -37.01 4.40
N SER A 65 14.81 -37.20 3.32
CA SER A 65 15.24 -36.93 1.94
C SER A 65 14.63 -35.61 1.48
N SER A 66 15.42 -34.79 0.81
CA SER A 66 15.02 -33.46 0.33
C SER A 66 14.62 -33.48 -1.16
N VAL A 67 13.52 -32.82 -1.48
CA VAL A 67 13.02 -32.59 -2.83
C VAL A 67 12.67 -31.11 -2.95
N MET A 68 13.30 -30.39 -3.88
CA MET A 68 12.86 -29.03 -4.19
C MET A 68 11.56 -29.06 -5.00
N VAL A 69 10.60 -28.22 -4.63
CA VAL A 69 9.31 -28.03 -5.30
C VAL A 69 9.03 -26.55 -5.52
N HIS A 70 8.50 -26.18 -6.69
CA HIS A 70 7.99 -24.82 -6.97
C HIS A 70 6.68 -24.89 -7.74
N SER A 71 5.88 -23.82 -7.65
CA SER A 71 4.68 -23.60 -8.46
C SER A 71 4.99 -22.86 -9.75
N THR A 72 4.21 -23.13 -10.80
CA THR A 72 4.26 -22.39 -12.07
C THR A 72 3.03 -21.51 -12.31
N LEU A 73 1.98 -21.66 -11.49
CA LEU A 73 0.75 -20.89 -11.55
C LEU A 73 0.33 -20.44 -10.14
N GLN A 74 -0.43 -19.35 -10.06
CA GLN A 74 -1.12 -18.93 -8.84
C GLN A 74 -2.30 -19.88 -8.56
N SER A 75 -2.55 -20.19 -7.29
CA SER A 75 -3.73 -20.97 -6.91
C SER A 75 -5.02 -20.19 -7.13
N GLY A 76 -6.06 -20.90 -7.55
CA GLY A 76 -7.41 -20.40 -7.63
C GLY A 76 -8.03 -20.16 -6.24
N ALA A 77 -7.78 -21.09 -5.31
CA ALA A 77 -8.24 -21.05 -3.92
C ALA A 77 -7.27 -21.78 -2.99
N ARG A 78 -7.42 -21.59 -1.66
CA ARG A 78 -6.60 -22.30 -0.66
C ARG A 78 -6.71 -23.82 -0.80
N GLY A 79 -5.57 -24.50 -0.85
CA GLY A 79 -5.48 -25.96 -0.85
C GLY A 79 -6.02 -26.64 -2.11
N ASP A 80 -6.15 -25.90 -3.22
CA ASP A 80 -6.62 -26.43 -4.51
C ASP A 80 -5.60 -27.37 -5.20
N THR A 81 -4.41 -27.48 -4.63
CA THR A 81 -3.33 -28.34 -5.08
C THR A 81 -2.90 -29.27 -3.96
N THR A 82 -2.63 -30.53 -4.26
CA THR A 82 -2.23 -31.52 -3.25
C THR A 82 -1.00 -32.28 -3.70
N ILE A 83 0.09 -32.20 -2.93
CA ILE A 83 1.24 -33.10 -3.06
C ILE A 83 0.81 -34.47 -2.54
N GLN A 84 1.09 -35.52 -3.29
CA GLN A 84 0.81 -36.92 -2.93
C GLN A 84 2.09 -37.74 -3.02
N VAL A 85 2.32 -38.59 -2.01
CA VAL A 85 3.36 -39.62 -2.01
C VAL A 85 2.71 -40.98 -2.23
N LEU A 86 3.20 -41.75 -3.20
CA LEU A 86 2.63 -43.01 -3.64
C LEU A 86 3.57 -44.19 -3.38
N ASP A 87 3.02 -45.28 -2.84
CA ASP A 87 3.61 -46.62 -2.88
C ASP A 87 2.86 -47.43 -3.95
N GLY A 88 3.50 -47.63 -5.11
CA GLY A 88 2.83 -48.12 -6.32
C GLY A 88 1.70 -47.18 -6.74
N ALA A 89 0.45 -47.62 -6.61
CA ALA A 89 -0.74 -46.83 -6.93
C ALA A 89 -1.45 -46.25 -5.68
N ALA A 90 -1.01 -46.60 -4.47
CA ALA A 90 -1.66 -46.17 -3.24
C ALA A 90 -1.06 -44.85 -2.74
N VAL A 91 -1.91 -43.85 -2.46
CA VAL A 91 -1.48 -42.61 -1.78
C VAL A 91 -1.23 -42.92 -0.31
N VAL A 92 0.03 -42.86 0.11
CA VAL A 92 0.47 -43.17 1.48
C VAL A 92 0.64 -41.92 2.35
N ALA A 93 0.75 -40.74 1.74
CA ALA A 93 0.73 -39.45 2.44
C ALA A 93 0.35 -38.31 1.48
N SER A 94 -0.21 -37.22 2.00
CA SER A 94 -0.62 -36.04 1.21
C SER A 94 -0.41 -34.71 1.94
N PHE A 95 -0.28 -33.62 1.19
CA PHE A 95 -0.13 -32.26 1.72
C PHE A 95 -0.87 -31.24 0.83
N ALA A 96 -1.75 -30.45 1.41
CA ALA A 96 -2.41 -29.36 0.68
C ALA A 96 -1.43 -28.18 0.50
N VAL A 97 -1.40 -27.63 -0.71
CA VAL A 97 -0.52 -26.52 -1.09
C VAL A 97 -1.34 -25.43 -1.76
N THR A 98 -1.02 -24.18 -1.42
CA THR A 98 -1.57 -22.98 -2.04
C THR A 98 -0.45 -22.15 -2.65
N SER A 99 -0.52 -21.82 -3.94
CA SER A 99 0.43 -20.92 -4.59
C SER A 99 -0.05 -19.47 -4.48
N LEU A 100 0.74 -18.63 -3.83
CA LEU A 100 0.40 -17.25 -3.45
C LEU A 100 1.12 -16.22 -4.32
N ASN A 101 0.39 -15.26 -4.84
CA ASN A 101 0.97 -14.08 -5.47
C ASN A 101 1.17 -12.95 -4.45
N SER A 102 2.15 -12.08 -4.70
CA SER A 102 2.41 -10.86 -3.92
C SER A 102 2.48 -11.10 -2.40
N PRO A 103 3.37 -11.99 -1.91
CA PRO A 103 3.48 -12.25 -0.48
C PRO A 103 3.88 -10.98 0.29
N VAL A 104 3.16 -10.72 1.37
CA VAL A 104 3.39 -9.69 2.37
C VAL A 104 3.75 -10.37 3.69
N VAL A 105 4.89 -9.99 4.24
CA VAL A 105 5.35 -10.44 5.56
C VAL A 105 4.61 -9.64 6.62
N HIS A 106 3.94 -10.34 7.53
CA HIS A 106 3.32 -9.77 8.71
C HIS A 106 4.17 -10.08 9.94
N PHE A 107 4.36 -9.07 10.79
CA PHE A 107 5.01 -9.24 12.07
C PHE A 107 4.22 -8.51 13.16
N ARG A 108 4.39 -8.96 14.40
CA ARG A 108 3.74 -8.36 15.57
C ARG A 108 4.49 -8.68 16.84
N GLY A 109 4.23 -7.90 17.88
CA GLY A 109 4.86 -8.13 19.17
C GLY A 109 4.61 -7.02 20.15
N ARG A 110 5.55 -6.90 21.09
CA ARG A 110 5.66 -5.73 21.98
C ARG A 110 6.86 -4.89 21.56
N PHE A 111 6.85 -3.62 21.93
CA PHE A 111 7.99 -2.73 21.74
C PHE A 111 8.29 -1.94 23.02
N GLU A 112 9.53 -1.49 23.16
CA GLU A 112 9.97 -0.52 24.17
C GLU A 112 10.28 0.82 23.50
N ALA A 113 9.84 1.91 24.14
CA ALA A 113 10.19 3.27 23.73
C ALA A 113 10.57 4.11 24.96
N ARG A 114 11.82 4.59 25.00
CA ARG A 114 12.39 5.34 26.15
C ARG A 114 12.83 6.74 25.73
N PHE A 115 11.89 7.69 25.66
CA PHE A 115 12.18 9.10 25.42
C PHE A 115 11.13 10.00 26.05
N ALA A 116 11.46 11.29 26.26
CA ALA A 116 10.52 12.27 26.81
C ALA A 116 9.45 12.66 25.78
N THR A 117 8.19 12.64 26.18
CA THR A 117 7.03 13.03 25.34
C THR A 117 6.45 14.37 25.80
N ASP A 118 5.60 15.01 24.98
CA ASP A 118 4.84 16.25 25.20
C ASP A 118 4.75 16.79 26.65
N ASN A 119 4.90 18.12 26.78
CA ASN A 119 5.01 18.92 28.02
C ASN A 119 6.37 18.89 28.74
N ALA A 120 7.39 18.27 28.15
CA ALA A 120 8.79 18.39 28.56
C ALA A 120 9.71 18.50 27.33
N ALA A 121 10.90 19.10 27.50
CA ALA A 121 11.91 19.10 26.45
C ALA A 121 12.32 17.66 26.09
N TYR A 122 12.35 17.35 24.80
CA TYR A 122 12.50 15.99 24.27
C TYR A 122 13.84 15.33 24.65
N ASN A 123 14.89 16.13 24.89
CA ASN A 123 16.21 15.68 25.30
C ASN A 123 16.41 15.66 26.83
N ARG A 124 15.32 15.68 27.61
CA ARG A 124 15.40 15.56 29.07
C ARG A 124 15.43 14.09 29.49
N ASN A 125 16.16 13.80 30.57
CA ASN A 125 16.12 12.52 31.26
C ASN A 125 15.24 12.62 32.53
N PRO A 126 13.93 12.32 32.47
CA PRO A 126 13.02 12.38 33.62
C PRO A 126 13.24 11.20 34.58
N MET A 127 14.32 11.24 35.37
CA MET A 127 14.71 10.16 36.28
C MET A 127 14.48 10.52 37.74
N TYR A 128 13.83 9.62 38.47
CA TYR A 128 13.67 9.73 39.90
C TYR A 128 14.96 9.33 40.65
N THR A 129 15.23 9.99 41.77
CA THR A 129 16.32 9.62 42.71
C THR A 129 15.83 9.76 44.15
N ALA A 130 16.65 9.34 45.14
CA ALA A 130 16.33 9.55 46.55
C ALA A 130 16.11 11.04 46.92
N THR A 131 16.74 11.98 46.22
CA THR A 131 16.66 13.43 46.48
C THR A 131 15.80 14.19 45.48
N ASN A 132 15.45 13.57 44.34
CA ASN A 132 14.62 14.14 43.29
C ASN A 132 13.34 13.30 43.09
N ASP A 133 12.39 13.43 44.02
CA ASP A 133 11.14 12.64 44.00
C ASP A 133 9.91 13.44 43.55
N ALA A 134 9.96 14.77 43.63
CA ALA A 134 8.87 15.68 43.30
C ALA A 134 9.14 16.58 42.07
N ALA A 135 10.38 16.62 41.54
CA ALA A 135 10.79 17.54 40.47
C ALA A 135 10.98 16.88 39.09
N VAL A 136 10.53 15.63 38.93
CA VAL A 136 10.36 15.04 37.59
C VAL A 136 9.15 15.75 36.93
N PRO A 137 9.33 16.45 35.79
CA PRO A 137 8.31 17.32 35.20
C PRO A 137 7.08 16.56 34.73
N PRO A 138 5.99 17.26 34.38
CA PRO A 138 4.77 16.67 33.83
C PRO A 138 5.00 16.20 32.37
N GLY A 139 5.88 15.23 32.16
CA GLY A 139 5.95 14.44 30.93
C GLY A 139 5.28 13.08 31.14
N TRP A 140 4.91 12.40 30.06
CA TRP A 140 4.20 11.11 30.17
C TRP A 140 5.13 9.95 30.51
N THR A 141 6.39 9.98 30.08
CA THR A 141 7.41 8.96 30.32
C THR A 141 8.38 9.36 31.44
N TRP A 142 8.89 8.37 32.17
CA TRP A 142 9.74 8.57 33.34
C TRP A 142 10.59 7.33 33.63
N ALA A 143 11.78 7.54 34.21
CA ALA A 143 12.71 6.49 34.59
C ALA A 143 12.71 6.27 36.11
N LEU A 144 12.84 5.01 36.51
CA LEU A 144 13.01 4.63 37.92
C LEU A 144 14.44 4.93 38.40
N GLU A 145 14.61 4.99 39.72
CA GLU A 145 15.92 5.17 40.31
C GLU A 145 16.81 3.96 40.01
N GLY A 146 17.96 4.21 39.39
CA GLY A 146 18.92 3.19 38.96
C GLY A 146 18.74 2.70 37.52
N GLU A 147 17.69 3.11 36.81
CA GLU A 147 17.56 2.79 35.37
C GLU A 147 18.56 3.61 34.52
N PRO A 148 18.94 3.14 33.33
CA PRO A 148 19.68 3.95 32.37
C PRO A 148 18.86 5.18 31.96
N GLY A 149 19.54 6.28 31.63
CA GLY A 149 18.89 7.48 31.12
C GLY A 149 18.25 7.25 29.75
N PHE A 150 17.21 8.04 29.43
CA PHE A 150 16.57 8.00 28.11
C PHE A 150 17.44 8.61 27.00
N VAL A 151 18.36 9.51 27.38
CA VAL A 151 19.27 10.19 26.47
C VAL A 151 20.64 10.38 27.12
N PRO A 152 21.73 10.45 26.33
CA PRO A 152 23.03 10.87 26.80
C PRO A 152 23.02 12.32 27.33
N PRO A 153 23.99 12.71 28.18
CA PRO A 153 24.11 14.09 28.67
C PRO A 153 24.67 15.08 27.62
N VAL A 154 25.27 14.59 26.53
CA VAL A 154 25.87 15.38 25.44
C VAL A 154 25.46 14.75 24.11
N GLY A 155 25.21 15.57 23.08
CA GLY A 155 24.84 15.08 21.74
C GLY A 155 23.43 14.49 21.66
N ASN A 156 22.54 14.89 22.58
CA ASN A 156 21.17 14.38 22.72
C ASN A 156 20.11 15.15 21.90
N VAL A 157 20.58 16.09 21.08
CA VAL A 157 19.79 16.86 20.13
C VAL A 157 20.34 16.56 18.74
N PRO A 158 19.53 16.01 17.82
CA PRO A 158 20.00 15.65 16.49
C PRO A 158 20.09 16.91 15.63
N GLU A 159 21.18 17.67 15.75
CA GLU A 159 21.49 18.78 14.82
C GLU A 159 21.70 18.29 13.39
N ASN A 160 21.99 16.99 13.26
CA ASN A 160 21.98 16.19 12.06
C ASN A 160 21.23 14.88 12.37
N LEU A 161 20.31 14.44 11.52
CA LEU A 161 19.52 13.21 11.66
C LEU A 161 20.37 11.94 11.72
N GLU A 162 21.61 11.98 11.24
CA GLU A 162 22.56 10.86 11.36
C GLU A 162 23.12 10.70 12.79
N THR A 163 22.72 11.55 13.74
CA THR A 163 23.24 11.55 15.11
C THR A 163 22.47 10.56 15.97
N PRO A 164 23.12 9.52 16.53
CA PRO A 164 22.50 8.65 17.52
C PRO A 164 22.23 9.42 18.81
N VAL A 165 20.96 9.47 19.23
CA VAL A 165 20.51 10.29 20.36
C VAL A 165 20.08 9.46 21.58
N GLY A 166 20.18 8.13 21.51
CA GLY A 166 19.86 7.18 22.58
C GLY A 166 18.35 6.92 22.81
N ARG A 167 17.49 7.54 21.99
CA ARG A 167 16.01 7.57 22.12
C ARG A 167 15.34 6.42 21.36
N VAL A 168 15.91 5.24 21.51
CA VAL A 168 15.72 4.14 20.56
C VAL A 168 14.40 3.42 20.80
N VAL A 169 13.70 3.11 19.71
CA VAL A 169 12.57 2.17 19.71
C VAL A 169 13.11 0.76 19.53
N ARG A 170 12.77 -0.15 20.44
CA ARG A 170 13.25 -1.54 20.42
C ARG A 170 12.09 -2.51 20.26
N LEU A 171 12.19 -3.43 19.31
CA LEU A 171 11.18 -4.47 19.08
C LEU A 171 11.53 -5.80 19.77
N ASN A 172 12.81 -6.02 20.04
CA ASN A 172 13.35 -7.05 20.92
C ASN A 172 14.45 -6.45 21.83
N ASN A 173 14.91 -7.22 22.81
CA ASN A 173 16.05 -6.86 23.68
C ASN A 173 15.89 -5.48 24.35
N PRO A 174 14.85 -5.29 25.18
CA PRO A 174 14.57 -4.00 25.81
C PRO A 174 15.72 -3.58 26.73
N GLU A 175 15.95 -2.28 26.85
CA GLU A 175 16.99 -1.71 27.70
C GLU A 175 16.74 -2.03 29.18
N VAL A 176 15.47 -1.93 29.62
CA VAL A 176 15.05 -2.33 30.96
C VAL A 176 13.68 -2.98 30.93
N LEU A 177 13.56 -4.18 31.48
CA LEU A 177 12.27 -4.82 31.71
C LEU A 177 11.83 -4.66 33.17
N ARG A 178 10.78 -3.88 33.42
CA ARG A 178 10.22 -3.63 34.75
C ARG A 178 9.44 -4.86 35.28
N SER A 179 9.35 -5.01 36.61
CA SER A 179 8.63 -6.15 37.20
C SER A 179 7.16 -6.21 36.73
N HIS A 180 6.67 -7.44 36.52
CA HIS A 180 5.35 -7.77 35.94
C HIS A 180 5.14 -7.40 34.47
N ALA A 181 6.11 -6.79 33.79
CA ALA A 181 6.06 -6.57 32.36
C ALA A 181 6.24 -7.89 31.59
N GLN A 182 5.45 -8.10 30.53
CA GLN A 182 5.67 -9.22 29.60
C GLN A 182 6.93 -8.97 28.75
N PRO A 183 7.63 -10.01 28.29
CA PRO A 183 8.80 -9.86 27.42
C PRO A 183 8.53 -8.97 26.20
N VAL A 184 9.54 -8.17 25.83
CA VAL A 184 9.53 -7.40 24.59
C VAL A 184 10.11 -8.27 23.50
N THR A 185 9.22 -8.93 22.78
CA THR A 185 9.56 -9.84 21.69
C THR A 185 8.67 -9.57 20.49
N THR A 186 9.29 -9.49 19.32
CA THR A 186 8.64 -9.30 18.03
C THR A 186 9.22 -10.29 17.03
N ALA A 187 8.34 -10.99 16.32
CA ALA A 187 8.71 -11.91 15.28
C ALA A 187 7.74 -11.81 14.09
N VAL A 188 8.17 -12.32 12.95
CA VAL A 188 7.30 -12.59 11.81
C VAL A 188 6.27 -13.61 12.25
N ASP A 189 4.99 -13.26 12.16
CA ASP A 189 3.91 -14.11 12.66
C ASP A 189 3.10 -14.76 11.53
N ALA A 190 3.18 -14.21 10.32
CA ALA A 190 2.56 -14.79 9.15
C ALA A 190 3.13 -14.23 7.85
N VAL A 191 2.80 -14.94 6.77
CA VAL A 191 2.85 -14.45 5.41
C VAL A 191 1.42 -14.40 4.88
N VAL A 192 1.07 -13.30 4.23
CA VAL A 192 -0.23 -13.13 3.55
C VAL A 192 0.04 -12.92 2.08
N GLY A 193 -0.54 -13.75 1.23
CA GLY A 193 -0.49 -13.56 -0.21
C GLY A 193 -1.85 -13.78 -0.83
N THR A 194 -1.96 -13.54 -2.13
CA THR A 194 -3.25 -13.54 -2.82
C THR A 194 -3.40 -14.78 -3.68
N THR A 195 -4.57 -15.41 -3.62
CA THR A 195 -5.08 -16.38 -4.60
C THR A 195 -6.07 -15.68 -5.53
N THR A 196 -6.55 -16.32 -6.59
CA THR A 196 -7.58 -15.67 -7.42
C THR A 196 -8.90 -15.41 -6.66
N ALA A 197 -9.16 -16.15 -5.58
CA ALA A 197 -10.33 -15.98 -4.71
C ALA A 197 -10.16 -14.88 -3.64
N GLY A 198 -8.93 -14.45 -3.36
CA GLY A 198 -8.63 -13.44 -2.34
C GLY A 198 -7.38 -13.71 -1.51
N PRO A 199 -7.13 -12.88 -0.48
CA PRO A 199 -5.96 -12.99 0.38
C PRO A 199 -6.05 -14.20 1.32
N GLU A 200 -4.94 -14.91 1.47
CA GLU A 200 -4.78 -16.08 2.32
C GLU A 200 -3.63 -15.85 3.31
N ARG A 201 -3.88 -16.15 4.59
CA ARG A 201 -2.91 -16.01 5.68
C ARG A 201 -2.35 -17.36 6.09
N PHE A 202 -1.02 -17.44 6.14
CA PHE A 202 -0.27 -18.60 6.60
C PHE A 202 0.62 -18.23 7.78
N THR A 203 0.51 -18.99 8.87
CA THR A 203 1.30 -18.81 10.11
C THR A 203 2.42 -19.84 10.24
N ARG A 204 2.62 -20.66 9.19
CA ARG A 204 3.65 -21.69 9.00
C ARG A 204 3.87 -21.88 7.51
N GLY A 205 4.94 -22.56 7.11
CA GLY A 205 5.19 -22.92 5.71
C GLY A 205 6.23 -22.04 5.01
N ASP A 206 6.99 -21.25 5.77
CA ASP A 206 8.24 -20.63 5.32
C ASP A 206 9.15 -20.42 6.55
N PRO A 207 10.48 -20.66 6.46
CA PRO A 207 11.42 -20.47 7.55
C PRO A 207 11.48 -19.04 8.11
N LEU A 208 11.07 -18.03 7.33
CA LEU A 208 10.98 -16.65 7.78
C LEU A 208 9.95 -16.49 8.91
N ILE A 209 8.91 -17.33 8.96
CA ILE A 209 7.88 -17.24 10.00
C ILE A 209 8.47 -17.71 11.33
N GLY A 210 8.50 -16.80 12.31
CA GLY A 210 9.14 -16.97 13.61
C GLY A 210 10.48 -16.26 13.74
N ASP A 211 11.07 -15.75 12.65
CA ASP A 211 12.27 -14.93 12.75
C ASP A 211 12.02 -13.64 13.53
N PRO A 212 12.97 -13.20 14.37
CA PRO A 212 12.84 -11.94 15.09
C PRO A 212 12.80 -10.77 14.11
N VAL A 213 12.01 -9.75 14.43
CA VAL A 213 11.95 -8.49 13.67
C VAL A 213 12.46 -7.36 14.53
N ASP A 214 13.53 -6.72 14.08
CA ASP A 214 14.19 -5.64 14.79
C ASP A 214 14.30 -4.38 13.94
N LEU A 215 14.30 -3.24 14.63
CA LEU A 215 14.73 -1.98 14.07
C LEU A 215 16.23 -1.81 14.30
N GLY A 216 16.86 -0.97 13.50
CA GLY A 216 18.27 -0.60 13.70
C GLY A 216 18.52 -0.10 15.13
N PRO A 217 19.72 -0.32 15.69
CA PRO A 217 20.03 -0.07 17.09
C PRO A 217 19.91 1.40 17.50
N ASP A 218 19.88 2.32 16.52
CA ASP A 218 19.74 3.75 16.74
C ASP A 218 18.41 4.31 16.20
N THR A 219 17.47 3.46 15.77
CA THR A 219 16.19 3.91 15.21
C THR A 219 15.36 4.64 16.27
N TYR A 220 15.01 5.91 16.01
CA TYR A 220 14.25 6.74 16.95
C TYR A 220 13.15 7.56 16.26
N LEU A 221 12.14 7.96 17.03
CA LEU A 221 11.08 8.87 16.56
C LEU A 221 11.61 10.31 16.60
N ALA A 222 11.66 11.01 15.46
CA ALA A 222 12.27 12.31 15.31
C ALA A 222 11.43 13.49 15.85
N GLY A 223 10.73 13.28 16.96
CA GLY A 223 10.08 14.35 17.71
C GLY A 223 11.12 15.24 18.38
N ASN A 224 11.05 16.55 18.21
CA ASN A 224 11.91 17.51 18.92
C ASN A 224 11.11 18.73 19.42
N ASN A 225 9.80 18.54 19.63
CA ASN A 225 8.87 19.57 20.10
C ASN A 225 8.26 19.17 21.46
N PRO A 226 8.27 20.03 22.50
CA PRO A 226 8.92 21.33 22.56
C PRO A 226 10.45 21.22 22.67
N GLN A 227 11.16 22.16 22.04
CA GLN A 227 12.61 22.29 22.17
C GLN A 227 12.97 23.02 23.49
N HIS A 228 14.05 22.61 24.16
CA HIS A 228 14.57 23.39 25.29
C HIS A 228 15.25 24.67 24.78
N PRO A 229 15.00 25.86 25.38
CA PRO A 229 15.59 27.11 24.88
C PRO A 229 17.13 27.18 24.93
N ALA A 230 17.78 26.36 25.76
CA ALA A 230 19.24 26.32 25.88
C ALA A 230 19.92 25.33 24.93
N ASP A 231 19.15 24.53 24.19
CA ASP A 231 19.68 23.52 23.28
C ASP A 231 19.98 24.10 21.90
N PRO A 232 20.92 23.51 21.15
CA PRO A 232 21.06 23.81 19.73
C PRO A 232 19.79 23.46 18.96
N GLN A 233 19.58 24.09 17.81
CA GLN A 233 18.46 23.78 16.92
C GLN A 233 18.62 22.37 16.32
N PRO A 234 17.65 21.46 16.47
CA PRO A 234 17.67 20.17 15.79
C PRO A 234 17.56 20.35 14.27
N GLU A 235 17.96 19.33 13.50
CA GLU A 235 17.74 19.29 12.05
C GLU A 235 16.24 19.42 11.74
N GLU A 236 15.40 18.64 12.43
CA GLU A 236 13.95 18.62 12.20
C GLU A 236 13.15 18.85 13.48
N ILE A 237 11.97 19.47 13.36
CA ILE A 237 11.04 19.71 14.46
C ILE A 237 9.69 19.15 14.04
N TRP A 238 9.22 18.10 14.70
CA TRP A 238 7.95 17.43 14.40
C TRP A 238 6.97 17.58 15.55
N ALA A 239 5.69 17.78 15.23
CA ALA A 239 4.62 17.72 16.21
C ALA A 239 4.36 16.26 16.63
N ALA A 240 3.74 16.10 17.79
CA ALA A 240 3.34 14.79 18.28
C ALA A 240 2.50 14.03 17.25
N THR A 241 2.69 12.72 17.19
CA THR A 241 1.93 11.75 16.37
C THR A 241 2.23 11.77 14.86
N ILE A 242 3.23 12.54 14.45
CA ILE A 242 3.69 12.65 13.05
C ILE A 242 5.22 12.70 12.95
N GLU A 243 5.91 12.12 13.91
CA GLU A 243 7.35 11.99 13.93
C GLU A 243 7.84 10.97 12.88
N PRO A 244 8.83 11.28 12.03
CA PRO A 244 9.50 10.28 11.21
C PRO A 244 10.42 9.39 12.04
N MET A 245 10.68 8.16 11.59
CA MET A 245 11.69 7.28 12.17
C MET A 245 13.07 7.63 11.61
N ALA A 246 13.86 8.39 12.37
CA ALA A 246 15.25 8.68 12.01
C ALA A 246 16.17 7.48 12.28
N LEU A 247 17.26 7.38 11.52
CA LEU A 247 18.18 6.23 11.51
C LEU A 247 17.45 4.89 11.35
N PHE A 248 16.34 4.89 10.60
CA PHE A 248 15.51 3.72 10.42
C PHE A 248 16.24 2.63 9.63
N GLU A 249 16.38 1.48 10.26
CA GLU A 249 16.75 0.23 9.62
C GLU A 249 15.72 -0.84 10.01
N LEU A 250 15.52 -1.82 9.14
CA LEU A 250 14.71 -3.00 9.40
C LEU A 250 15.57 -4.26 9.26
N HIS A 251 15.41 -5.19 10.18
CA HIS A 251 16.07 -6.49 10.20
C HIS A 251 15.02 -7.59 10.43
N LEU A 252 14.97 -8.59 9.54
CA LEU A 252 14.21 -9.84 9.72
C LEU A 252 15.20 -10.98 9.92
N GLY A 253 15.45 -11.31 11.19
CA GLY A 253 16.48 -12.28 11.59
C GLY A 253 17.82 -11.96 10.95
N SER A 254 18.48 -12.99 10.42
CA SER A 254 19.67 -12.84 9.57
C SER A 254 19.34 -12.84 8.08
N ARG A 255 18.06 -12.90 7.70
CA ARG A 255 17.63 -13.18 6.32
C ARG A 255 17.39 -11.93 5.49
N LEU A 256 16.99 -10.82 6.11
CA LEU A 256 16.76 -9.56 5.40
C LEU A 256 17.18 -8.38 6.27
N SER A 257 17.92 -7.44 5.71
CA SER A 257 18.15 -6.13 6.33
C SER A 257 18.11 -5.01 5.32
N GLY A 258 17.81 -3.78 5.76
CA GLY A 258 17.93 -2.59 4.93
C GLY A 258 17.47 -1.33 5.66
N ARG A 259 17.55 -0.19 4.97
CA ARG A 259 17.13 1.12 5.50
C ARG A 259 16.30 1.91 4.48
N SER A 260 15.79 3.07 4.91
CA SER A 260 15.13 4.01 4.00
C SER A 260 16.15 4.87 3.25
N SER A 261 15.86 5.16 1.99
CA SER A 261 16.57 6.17 1.23
C SER A 261 16.33 7.55 1.84
N LEU A 262 17.43 8.26 2.07
CA LEU A 262 17.43 9.58 2.68
C LEU A 262 18.43 10.47 1.96
N GLY A 263 17.94 11.58 1.42
CA GLY A 263 18.74 12.55 0.68
C GLY A 263 19.78 13.28 1.54
N PRO A 264 20.62 14.12 0.94
CA PRO A 264 21.61 14.90 1.68
C PRO A 264 20.93 15.92 2.61
N PHE A 265 21.55 16.20 3.75
CA PHE A 265 21.17 17.31 4.62
C PHE A 265 21.33 18.65 3.89
N THR A 266 20.25 19.42 3.78
CA THR A 266 20.25 20.71 3.06
C THR A 266 20.30 21.91 4.01
N ALA A 267 19.38 21.96 4.97
CA ALA A 267 19.27 23.01 5.98
C ALA A 267 18.39 22.54 7.15
N LYS A 268 18.54 23.15 8.32
CA LYS A 268 17.66 22.88 9.48
C LYS A 268 16.23 23.37 9.20
N ALA A 269 15.25 22.68 9.76
CA ALA A 269 13.85 23.03 9.70
C ALA A 269 13.59 24.40 10.34
N THR A 270 12.86 25.25 9.62
CA THR A 270 12.42 26.57 10.08
C THR A 270 10.95 26.56 10.55
N THR A 271 10.21 25.50 10.22
CA THR A 271 8.83 25.28 10.66
C THR A 271 8.63 23.86 11.20
N ILE A 272 7.63 23.70 12.07
CA ILE A 272 7.21 22.37 12.54
C ILE A 272 6.70 21.53 11.34
N ASN A 273 7.01 20.23 11.34
CA ASN A 273 6.66 19.23 10.32
C ASN A 273 7.31 19.42 8.95
N GLN A 274 8.49 20.03 8.92
CA GLN A 274 9.24 20.24 7.70
C GLN A 274 10.23 19.09 7.47
N HIS A 275 10.13 18.44 6.32
CA HIS A 275 11.20 17.59 5.80
C HIS A 275 12.40 18.43 5.37
N THR A 276 13.60 17.99 5.71
CA THR A 276 14.87 18.70 5.42
C THR A 276 15.75 18.01 4.38
N ARG A 277 15.30 16.83 3.90
CA ARG A 277 16.02 15.96 2.98
C ARG A 277 15.09 15.50 1.85
N THR A 278 15.66 15.30 0.66
CA THR A 278 14.94 14.81 -0.52
C THR A 278 15.81 13.82 -1.30
N PRO A 279 15.36 12.58 -1.55
CA PRO A 279 14.12 11.98 -1.04
C PRO A 279 14.15 11.78 0.48
N ASP A 280 12.99 11.54 1.09
CA ASP A 280 12.85 11.11 2.48
C ASP A 280 11.80 10.00 2.52
N ASP A 281 12.25 8.76 2.45
CA ASP A 281 11.41 7.56 2.43
C ASP A 281 11.24 6.92 3.83
N ARG A 282 11.71 7.61 4.89
CA ARG A 282 11.62 7.13 6.27
C ARG A 282 10.16 6.88 6.67
N PRO A 283 9.87 5.85 7.48
CA PRO A 283 8.53 5.66 8.01
C PRO A 283 8.08 6.86 8.82
N ILE A 284 6.88 7.37 8.54
CA ILE A 284 6.32 8.52 9.23
C ILE A 284 4.85 8.28 9.57
N ALA A 285 4.46 8.61 10.80
CA ALA A 285 3.08 8.55 11.22
C ALA A 285 2.26 9.72 10.67
N ASN A 286 0.94 9.54 10.58
CA ASN A 286 0.03 10.58 10.14
C ASN A 286 -1.10 10.83 11.13
N GLY A 287 -0.73 11.03 12.39
CA GLY A 287 -1.64 11.29 13.49
C GLY A 287 -2.03 10.04 14.27
N LEU A 288 -2.71 10.29 15.39
CA LEU A 288 -3.26 9.25 16.25
C LEU A 288 -4.68 8.86 15.82
N VAL A 289 -4.93 7.55 15.67
CA VAL A 289 -6.25 6.97 15.41
C VAL A 289 -6.63 5.97 16.51
N GLY A 290 -7.89 5.55 16.60
CA GLY A 290 -8.33 4.64 17.66
C GLY A 290 -7.78 3.21 17.51
N ALA A 291 -7.43 2.58 18.64
CA ALA A 291 -6.87 1.23 18.72
C ALA A 291 -7.85 0.17 19.29
N SER A 292 -9.15 0.47 19.36
CA SER A 292 -10.13 -0.39 20.04
C SER A 292 -10.23 -1.80 19.43
N LEU A 293 -10.14 -1.92 18.11
CA LEU A 293 -10.12 -3.21 17.42
C LEU A 293 -8.83 -3.99 17.72
N ASP A 294 -7.69 -3.30 17.77
CA ASP A 294 -6.38 -3.88 18.04
C ASP A 294 -6.30 -4.39 19.48
N LEU A 295 -6.76 -3.60 20.45
CA LEU A 295 -6.87 -3.99 21.85
C LEU A 295 -7.75 -5.24 22.02
N ALA A 296 -8.90 -5.28 21.35
CA ALA A 296 -9.80 -6.43 21.38
C ALA A 296 -9.15 -7.67 20.75
N ALA A 297 -8.40 -7.51 19.65
CA ALA A 297 -7.73 -8.61 18.95
C ALA A 297 -6.67 -9.33 19.81
N ILE A 298 -6.03 -8.62 20.74
CA ILE A 298 -5.04 -9.20 21.67
C ILE A 298 -5.59 -9.38 23.09
N GLY A 299 -6.88 -9.13 23.31
CA GLY A 299 -7.54 -9.31 24.60
C GLY A 299 -7.07 -8.36 25.71
N LEU A 300 -6.58 -7.17 25.35
CA LEU A 300 -6.21 -6.16 26.35
C LEU A 300 -7.46 -5.43 26.88
N PRO A 301 -7.59 -5.26 28.20
CA PRO A 301 -8.68 -4.48 28.78
C PRO A 301 -8.45 -2.97 28.62
N ASP A 302 -9.42 -2.16 29.05
CA ASP A 302 -9.24 -0.71 29.11
C ASP A 302 -8.15 -0.29 30.11
N LEU A 303 -7.61 0.92 29.93
CA LEU A 303 -6.51 1.43 30.76
C LEU A 303 -6.83 1.41 32.26
N PRO A 304 -8.04 1.80 32.73
CA PRO A 304 -8.39 1.71 34.15
C PRO A 304 -8.37 0.29 34.70
N THR A 305 -8.91 -0.68 33.96
CA THR A 305 -8.96 -2.10 34.39
C THR A 305 -7.56 -2.72 34.39
N TRP A 306 -6.77 -2.45 33.35
CA TRP A 306 -5.37 -2.84 33.29
C TRP A 306 -4.58 -2.26 34.48
N SER A 307 -4.72 -0.96 34.72
CA SER A 307 -4.02 -0.25 35.80
C SER A 307 -4.41 -0.75 37.17
N ALA A 308 -5.69 -1.06 37.40
CA ALA A 308 -6.15 -1.62 38.67
C ALA A 308 -5.52 -2.99 38.96
N THR A 309 -5.46 -3.85 37.94
CA THR A 309 -4.84 -5.18 38.04
C THR A 309 -3.34 -5.06 38.34
N ARG A 310 -2.65 -4.15 37.65
CA ARG A 310 -1.22 -3.91 37.89
C ARG A 310 -0.95 -3.32 39.28
N ILE A 311 -1.78 -2.41 39.77
CA ILE A 311 -1.64 -1.87 41.13
C ILE A 311 -1.70 -3.00 42.16
N ASP A 312 -2.62 -3.96 42.00
CA ASP A 312 -2.74 -5.08 42.95
C ASP A 312 -1.47 -5.96 42.99
N GLN A 313 -0.85 -6.21 41.83
CA GLN A 313 0.43 -6.92 41.75
C GLN A 313 1.55 -6.16 42.45
N LEU A 314 1.66 -4.85 42.19
CA LEU A 314 2.72 -4.03 42.78
C LEU A 314 2.53 -3.78 44.28
N LEU A 315 1.29 -3.74 44.77
CA LEU A 315 0.99 -3.65 46.20
C LEU A 315 1.39 -4.92 46.95
N ALA A 316 1.21 -6.09 46.33
CA ALA A 316 1.69 -7.35 46.89
C ALA A 316 3.21 -7.34 47.04
N ASP A 317 3.94 -6.94 45.99
CA ASP A 317 5.40 -6.79 46.03
C ASP A 317 5.82 -5.78 47.12
N TYR A 318 5.16 -4.63 47.18
CA TYR A 318 5.47 -3.57 48.16
C TYR A 318 5.30 -4.05 49.60
N THR A 319 4.26 -4.84 49.85
CA THR A 319 3.95 -5.39 51.18
C THR A 319 4.93 -6.50 51.56
N ALA A 320 5.46 -7.25 50.59
CA ALA A 320 6.46 -8.28 50.81
C ALA A 320 7.85 -7.71 51.13
N LEU A 321 8.15 -6.46 50.75
CA LEU A 321 9.43 -5.82 51.04
C LEU A 321 9.57 -5.43 52.52
N PRO A 322 10.77 -5.54 53.12
CA PRO A 322 11.04 -5.06 54.48
C PRO A 322 10.65 -3.60 54.68
N ALA A 323 10.19 -3.24 55.89
CA ALA A 323 9.95 -1.84 56.23
C ALA A 323 11.27 -1.03 56.25
N GLY A 324 11.21 0.25 55.85
CA GLY A 324 12.37 1.12 55.72
C GLY A 324 12.43 1.82 54.37
N ASP A 325 13.41 2.70 54.19
CA ASP A 325 13.67 3.35 52.90
C ASP A 325 14.61 2.48 52.06
N SER A 326 14.19 2.12 50.85
CA SER A 326 14.99 1.36 49.88
C SER A 326 14.62 1.78 48.46
N VAL A 327 15.55 1.59 47.51
CA VAL A 327 15.32 1.88 46.09
C VAL A 327 14.08 1.15 45.57
N ASP A 328 13.94 -0.13 45.89
CA ASP A 328 12.80 -0.95 45.45
C ASP A 328 11.46 -0.43 45.99
N ARG A 329 11.41 -0.04 47.28
CA ARG A 329 10.19 0.53 47.86
C ARG A 329 9.84 1.87 47.23
N ARG A 330 10.83 2.75 47.01
CA ARG A 330 10.61 4.04 46.34
C ARG A 330 10.11 3.82 44.91
N ASN A 331 10.72 2.88 44.18
CA ASN A 331 10.33 2.56 42.82
C ASN A 331 8.91 1.99 42.73
N LEU A 332 8.52 1.05 43.60
CA LEU A 332 7.14 0.55 43.64
C LEU A 332 6.13 1.64 43.99
N LYS A 333 6.45 2.53 44.95
CA LYS A 333 5.61 3.70 45.26
C LYS A 333 5.39 4.61 44.04
N ARG A 334 6.45 4.86 43.26
CA ARG A 334 6.38 5.69 42.05
C ARG A 334 5.50 5.05 40.99
N ARG A 335 5.71 3.76 40.69
CA ARG A 335 4.90 2.98 39.75
C ARG A 335 3.42 3.01 40.13
N ILE A 336 3.10 2.66 41.38
CA ILE A 336 1.72 2.71 41.90
C ILE A 336 1.14 4.13 41.79
N GLY A 337 1.93 5.15 42.15
CA GLY A 337 1.50 6.55 42.07
C GLY A 337 1.10 7.02 40.67
N HIS A 338 1.84 6.61 39.64
CA HIS A 338 1.52 6.91 38.23
C HIS A 338 0.27 6.16 37.75
N LEU A 339 0.03 4.94 38.23
CA LEU A 339 -1.16 4.14 37.89
C LEU A 339 -2.43 4.61 38.61
N LEU A 340 -2.31 5.18 39.82
CA LEU A 340 -3.46 5.64 40.61
C LEU A 340 -4.28 6.72 39.90
N ALA A 341 -3.67 7.49 38.99
CA ALA A 341 -4.36 8.48 38.19
C ALA A 341 -5.24 7.87 37.09
N ALA A 342 -4.93 6.65 36.64
CA ALA A 342 -5.65 5.94 35.56
C ALA A 342 -6.84 5.09 36.05
N VAL A 343 -6.93 4.79 37.35
CA VAL A 343 -8.01 3.96 37.92
C VAL A 343 -9.22 4.77 38.38
N THR A 344 -10.32 4.08 38.66
CA THR A 344 -11.54 4.69 39.21
C THR A 344 -11.28 5.38 40.55
N PRO A 345 -12.03 6.45 40.89
CA PRO A 345 -11.92 7.11 42.20
C PRO A 345 -12.10 6.14 43.38
N ALA A 346 -12.99 5.16 43.25
CA ALA A 346 -13.22 4.15 44.28
C ALA A 346 -11.98 3.27 44.53
N LYS A 347 -11.34 2.76 43.47
CA LYS A 347 -10.10 1.98 43.59
C LYS A 347 -8.98 2.81 44.21
N ARG A 348 -8.82 4.05 43.75
CA ARG A 348 -7.81 4.99 44.27
C ARG A 348 -7.97 5.23 45.77
N THR A 349 -9.17 5.58 46.21
CA THR A 349 -9.48 5.82 47.62
C THR A 349 -9.25 4.57 48.46
N ALA A 350 -9.62 3.39 47.96
CA ALA A 350 -9.39 2.13 48.67
C ALA A 350 -7.90 1.87 48.90
N VAL A 351 -7.05 2.07 47.89
CA VAL A 351 -5.59 1.89 48.01
C VAL A 351 -5.00 2.88 49.00
N GLN A 352 -5.39 4.16 48.93
CA GLN A 352 -4.87 5.19 49.83
C GLN A 352 -5.34 5.02 51.28
N ALA A 353 -6.56 4.51 51.49
CA ALA A 353 -7.09 4.21 52.82
C ALA A 353 -6.40 2.99 53.45
N ALA A 354 -6.08 1.97 52.64
CA ALA A 354 -5.33 0.79 53.10
C ALA A 354 -3.86 1.11 53.44
N HIS A 355 -3.29 2.16 52.85
CA HIS A 355 -1.90 2.59 53.07
C HIS A 355 -1.79 4.12 53.28
N PRO A 356 -2.25 4.63 54.44
CA PRO A 356 -2.30 6.07 54.69
C PRO A 356 -0.93 6.74 54.59
N GLY A 357 -0.82 7.77 53.75
CA GLY A 357 0.40 8.57 53.58
C GLY A 357 1.50 7.93 52.71
N GLU A 358 1.32 6.69 52.25
CA GLU A 358 2.35 5.96 51.50
C GLU A 358 2.31 6.22 49.99
N PHE A 359 1.11 6.39 49.41
CA PHE A 359 0.90 6.52 47.96
C PHE A 359 0.21 7.83 47.57
N SER A 360 0.90 8.63 46.75
CA SER A 360 0.39 9.85 46.13
C SER A 360 0.08 9.66 44.66
N VAL A 361 -0.94 10.34 44.16
CA VAL A 361 -1.28 10.36 42.73
C VAL A 361 -0.24 11.19 41.98
N ARG A 362 0.32 10.65 40.90
CA ARG A 362 1.28 11.31 40.01
C ARG A 362 0.69 11.52 38.61
N ALA A 363 1.41 12.24 37.74
CA ALA A 363 0.98 12.43 36.35
C ALA A 363 0.72 11.08 35.65
N VAL A 364 -0.43 10.93 34.98
CA VAL A 364 -0.94 9.62 34.52
C VAL A 364 -0.17 9.07 33.31
N THR A 365 -0.35 7.80 32.96
CA THR A 365 -0.15 7.34 31.57
C THR A 365 -1.13 8.04 30.64
N LEU A 366 -0.67 8.61 29.53
CA LEU A 366 -1.51 9.30 28.55
C LEU A 366 -2.64 8.37 28.06
N PRO A 367 -3.93 8.65 28.34
CA PRO A 367 -5.02 7.78 27.89
C PRO A 367 -5.02 7.59 26.38
N GLY A 368 -4.66 8.65 25.63
CA GLY A 368 -4.50 8.61 24.18
C GLY A 368 -3.44 7.61 23.69
N GLY A 369 -2.34 7.41 24.43
CA GLY A 369 -1.32 6.41 24.09
C GLY A 369 -1.82 4.96 24.27
N TRP A 370 -2.73 4.74 25.22
CA TRP A 370 -3.35 3.43 25.42
C TRP A 370 -4.47 3.15 24.40
N SER A 371 -5.39 4.10 24.24
CA SER A 371 -6.57 3.92 23.39
C SER A 371 -6.32 4.23 21.91
N GLY A 372 -5.15 4.79 21.60
CA GLY A 372 -4.76 5.21 20.27
C GLY A 372 -3.65 4.35 19.67
N LYS A 373 -3.48 4.50 18.36
CA LYS A 373 -2.40 3.93 17.56
C LYS A 373 -1.91 4.94 16.55
N GLU A 374 -0.65 4.81 16.19
CA GLU A 374 -0.03 5.53 15.08
C GLU A 374 0.20 4.52 13.95
N VAL A 375 0.17 4.98 12.70
CA VAL A 375 0.47 4.13 11.53
C VAL A 375 1.62 4.79 10.79
N TYR A 376 2.80 4.20 10.91
CA TYR A 376 4.02 4.63 10.24
C TYR A 376 4.11 3.93 8.90
N ASP A 377 4.07 4.70 7.81
CA ASP A 377 4.25 4.21 6.45
C ASP A 377 5.57 4.73 5.89
N GLY A 378 6.37 3.86 5.26
CA GLY A 378 7.65 4.21 4.65
C GLY A 378 8.17 3.11 3.73
N LYS A 379 9.47 3.16 3.41
CA LYS A 379 10.11 2.14 2.57
C LYS A 379 11.41 1.62 3.16
N VAL A 380 11.74 0.39 2.80
CA VAL A 380 13.09 -0.18 2.89
C VAL A 380 13.63 -0.27 1.46
N ASN A 381 14.49 0.66 1.07
CA ASN A 381 14.91 0.84 -0.33
C ASN A 381 16.35 1.36 -0.46
N ALA A 382 17.15 1.27 0.60
CA ALA A 382 18.57 1.50 0.59
C ALA A 382 19.29 0.41 1.39
N ASP A 383 20.49 0.04 0.95
CA ASP A 383 21.35 -1.00 1.55
C ASP A 383 20.62 -2.32 1.85
N LEU A 384 19.73 -2.72 0.94
CA LEU A 384 19.02 -3.99 1.03
C LEU A 384 20.00 -5.16 0.94
N THR A 385 19.94 -6.05 1.92
CA THR A 385 20.69 -7.30 1.96
C THR A 385 19.72 -8.45 2.16
N PHE A 386 19.87 -9.50 1.36
CA PHE A 386 19.04 -10.70 1.40
C PHE A 386 19.92 -11.94 1.57
N THR A 387 19.56 -12.78 2.53
CA THR A 387 20.12 -14.13 2.76
C THR A 387 18.94 -15.09 2.89
N PRO A 388 18.39 -15.59 1.76
CA PRO A 388 17.13 -16.33 1.76
C PRO A 388 17.11 -17.55 2.69
N ASP A 389 18.21 -18.32 2.77
CA ASP A 389 18.37 -19.46 3.69
C ASP A 389 17.13 -20.39 3.72
N GLY A 390 16.67 -20.79 2.54
CA GLY A 390 15.51 -21.66 2.36
C GLY A 390 14.13 -20.97 2.42
N SER A 391 14.07 -19.66 2.64
CA SER A 391 12.85 -18.86 2.56
C SER A 391 12.53 -18.47 1.11
N ALA A 392 11.42 -19.01 0.59
CA ALA A 392 10.90 -18.64 -0.72
C ALA A 392 10.35 -17.21 -0.73
N VAL A 393 9.88 -16.71 0.43
CA VAL A 393 9.43 -15.33 0.59
C VAL A 393 10.60 -14.35 0.51
N VAL A 394 11.71 -14.62 1.19
CA VAL A 394 12.90 -13.73 1.11
C VAL A 394 13.51 -13.77 -0.29
N GLU A 395 13.55 -14.94 -0.94
CA GLU A 395 13.94 -15.06 -2.34
C GLU A 395 13.06 -14.19 -3.25
N TYR A 396 11.73 -14.22 -3.07
CA TYR A 396 10.80 -13.33 -3.77
C TYR A 396 11.12 -11.85 -3.52
N LEU A 397 11.26 -11.45 -2.26
CA LEU A 397 11.56 -10.05 -1.91
C LEU A 397 12.90 -9.56 -2.49
N SER A 398 13.87 -10.46 -2.68
CA SER A 398 15.19 -10.14 -3.25
C SER A 398 15.14 -9.67 -4.70
N GLY A 399 14.06 -10.01 -5.42
CA GLY A 399 13.80 -9.51 -6.78
C GLY A 399 13.39 -8.04 -6.83
N HIS A 400 13.26 -7.36 -5.69
CA HIS A 400 12.78 -5.99 -5.62
C HIS A 400 13.82 -5.03 -5.01
N THR A 401 13.91 -3.83 -5.59
CA THR A 401 14.82 -2.76 -5.14
C THR A 401 14.21 -1.85 -4.07
N SER A 402 12.93 -2.02 -3.77
CA SER A 402 12.19 -1.24 -2.78
C SER A 402 11.07 -2.08 -2.19
N LEU A 403 10.98 -2.06 -0.86
CA LEU A 403 9.94 -2.73 -0.09
C LEU A 403 9.10 -1.69 0.65
N ASN A 404 7.78 -1.85 0.66
CA ASN A 404 6.90 -1.01 1.47
C ASN A 404 6.89 -1.53 2.90
N PHE A 405 7.04 -0.60 3.84
CA PHE A 405 7.04 -0.89 5.26
C PHE A 405 5.89 -0.17 5.94
N GLN A 406 5.19 -0.88 6.82
CA GLN A 406 4.24 -0.30 7.76
C GLN A 406 4.51 -0.79 9.17
N TRP A 407 4.47 0.12 10.13
CA TRP A 407 4.54 -0.18 11.57
C TRP A 407 3.45 0.56 12.33
N THR A 408 2.68 -0.17 13.13
CA THR A 408 1.50 0.35 13.84
C THR A 408 1.63 0.10 15.34
N PRO A 409 2.29 0.99 16.10
CA PRO A 409 2.33 0.91 17.56
C PRO A 409 1.00 1.36 18.19
N PHE A 410 0.61 0.70 19.28
CA PHE A 410 -0.59 0.99 20.05
C PHE A 410 -0.47 0.51 21.50
N ALA A 411 -1.43 0.88 22.34
CA ALA A 411 -1.49 0.45 23.75
C ALA A 411 -0.22 0.80 24.56
N PHE A 412 0.42 1.93 24.24
CA PHE A 412 1.62 2.36 24.97
C PHE A 412 1.25 2.82 26.38
N HIS A 413 2.03 2.41 27.38
CA HIS A 413 1.86 2.91 28.74
C HIS A 413 3.18 3.21 29.45
N SER A 414 3.17 4.27 30.24
CA SER A 414 4.39 4.81 30.85
C SER A 414 4.87 4.08 32.10
N ASP A 415 4.04 3.20 32.70
CA ASP A 415 4.51 2.32 33.78
C ASP A 415 5.54 1.30 33.31
N GLU A 416 5.38 0.73 32.11
CA GLU A 416 6.40 -0.19 31.57
C GLU A 416 7.31 0.48 30.54
N LEU A 417 6.90 1.61 29.95
CA LEU A 417 7.51 2.18 28.73
C LEU A 417 7.37 1.24 27.53
N LEU A 418 6.32 0.42 27.53
CA LEU A 418 6.06 -0.61 26.54
C LEU A 418 4.70 -0.42 25.87
N GLY A 419 4.57 -0.96 24.66
CA GLY A 419 3.31 -1.06 23.94
C GLY A 419 3.24 -2.34 23.09
N HIS A 420 2.23 -2.42 22.25
CA HIS A 420 2.01 -3.50 21.28
C HIS A 420 2.09 -2.94 19.87
N HIS A 421 2.39 -3.79 18.90
CA HIS A 421 2.41 -3.33 17.51
C HIS A 421 2.06 -4.44 16.51
N TRP A 422 1.66 -3.99 15.33
CA TRP A 422 1.58 -4.77 14.11
C TRP A 422 2.52 -4.15 13.08
N GLY A 423 2.98 -4.94 12.12
CA GLY A 423 3.68 -4.41 10.98
C GLY A 423 3.64 -5.31 9.76
N LEU A 424 3.96 -4.69 8.64
CA LEU A 424 3.90 -5.25 7.30
C LEU A 424 5.18 -4.91 6.55
N LEU A 425 5.68 -5.88 5.79
CA LEU A 425 6.73 -5.67 4.79
C LEU A 425 6.30 -6.39 3.51
N GLY A 426 6.19 -5.66 2.40
CA GLY A 426 5.80 -6.26 1.13
C GLY A 426 6.55 -5.63 -0.03
N ALA A 427 6.83 -6.42 -1.05
CA ALA A 427 7.29 -5.87 -2.31
C ALA A 427 6.12 -5.25 -3.08
N GLY A 428 6.30 -4.02 -3.52
CA GLY A 428 5.30 -3.28 -4.27
C GLY A 428 5.80 -1.90 -4.61
N SER A 429 6.64 -1.79 -5.65
CA SER A 429 6.49 -0.61 -6.49
C SER A 429 5.10 -0.72 -7.11
N LEU A 430 4.24 0.27 -6.88
CA LEU A 430 3.13 0.49 -7.78
C LEU A 430 3.71 0.49 -9.19
N LEU A 431 3.30 -0.47 -10.02
CA LEU A 431 3.85 -0.61 -11.34
C LEU A 431 3.25 0.47 -12.25
N HIS A 432 4.00 0.83 -13.30
CA HIS A 432 3.58 1.82 -14.28
C HIS A 432 3.83 1.27 -15.68
N GLY A 433 2.79 1.25 -16.52
CA GLY A 433 2.87 0.81 -17.91
C GLY A 433 2.28 1.87 -18.83
N ALA A 434 2.73 1.88 -20.09
CA ALA A 434 2.22 2.79 -21.11
C ALA A 434 2.18 2.13 -22.48
N TYR A 435 1.26 2.59 -23.32
CA TYR A 435 1.03 2.11 -24.67
C TYR A 435 0.69 3.33 -25.53
N THR A 436 1.65 3.86 -26.28
CA THR A 436 1.60 5.22 -26.85
C THR A 436 2.02 5.26 -28.31
N GLY A 437 1.38 6.11 -29.11
CA GLY A 437 1.75 6.36 -30.50
C GLY A 437 1.34 5.23 -31.44
N ASP A 438 2.17 4.96 -32.45
CA ASP A 438 2.12 3.74 -33.24
C ASP A 438 2.76 2.58 -32.46
N PRO A 439 1.97 1.70 -31.84
CA PRO A 439 2.07 1.56 -30.41
C PRO A 439 3.44 1.09 -29.88
N HIS A 440 4.09 2.00 -29.17
CA HIS A 440 5.25 1.73 -28.34
C HIS A 440 4.81 1.26 -26.96
N THR A 441 5.22 0.04 -26.59
CA THR A 441 4.94 -0.55 -25.28
C THR A 441 6.00 -0.10 -24.29
N THR A 442 5.56 0.36 -23.12
CA THR A 442 6.35 0.34 -21.89
C THR A 442 5.67 -0.62 -20.93
N THR A 443 6.35 -1.74 -20.65
CA THR A 443 5.90 -2.75 -19.68
C THR A 443 5.88 -2.20 -18.26
N VAL A 444 5.15 -2.88 -17.38
CA VAL A 444 4.99 -2.52 -15.97
C VAL A 444 6.31 -2.48 -15.17
N ASP A 445 7.34 -3.19 -15.64
CA ASP A 445 8.72 -3.21 -15.14
C ASP A 445 9.66 -2.24 -15.87
N GLY A 446 9.15 -1.48 -16.85
CA GLY A 446 9.87 -0.39 -17.52
C GLY A 446 10.56 -0.77 -18.82
N THR A 447 10.53 -2.04 -19.23
CA THR A 447 11.08 -2.50 -20.52
C THR A 447 10.24 -1.99 -21.70
N ARG A 448 10.91 -1.58 -22.79
CA ARG A 448 10.26 -1.03 -23.99
C ARG A 448 10.34 -1.97 -25.17
N TYR A 449 9.26 -2.06 -25.95
CA TYR A 449 9.24 -2.74 -27.23
C TYR A 449 8.01 -2.36 -28.07
N ASP A 450 8.07 -2.60 -29.37
CA ASP A 450 6.97 -2.26 -30.27
C ASP A 450 6.06 -3.46 -30.55
N PHE A 451 4.75 -3.25 -30.49
CA PHE A 451 3.75 -4.30 -30.74
C PHE A 451 2.69 -3.82 -31.74
N GLN A 452 2.99 -3.99 -33.03
CA GLN A 452 2.23 -3.46 -34.16
C GLN A 452 1.15 -4.42 -34.72
N SER A 453 0.74 -5.45 -33.98
CA SER A 453 -0.27 -6.42 -34.45
C SER A 453 -1.65 -5.79 -34.62
N VAL A 454 -2.46 -6.33 -35.54
CA VAL A 454 -3.82 -5.85 -35.79
C VAL A 454 -4.88 -6.75 -35.17
N GLY A 455 -5.88 -6.12 -34.55
CA GLY A 455 -6.97 -6.75 -33.82
C GLY A 455 -7.09 -6.25 -32.40
N GLU A 456 -7.72 -7.04 -31.56
CA GLU A 456 -8.00 -6.67 -30.17
C GLU A 456 -7.12 -7.47 -29.21
N PHE A 457 -6.51 -6.80 -28.25
CA PHE A 457 -5.50 -7.40 -27.36
C PHE A 457 -5.72 -6.99 -25.91
N THR A 458 -5.46 -7.91 -24.98
CA THR A 458 -5.37 -7.61 -23.55
C THR A 458 -4.00 -6.98 -23.27
N LEU A 459 -3.97 -5.67 -22.99
CA LEU A 459 -2.72 -4.98 -22.66
C LEU A 459 -2.24 -5.30 -21.26
N LEU A 460 -3.14 -5.26 -20.27
CA LEU A 460 -2.77 -5.50 -18.88
C LEU A 460 -3.96 -6.04 -18.10
N ARG A 461 -3.76 -7.07 -17.29
CA ARG A 461 -4.75 -7.63 -16.37
C ARG A 461 -4.13 -8.08 -15.05
N GLY A 462 -4.96 -8.09 -14.01
CA GLY A 462 -4.61 -8.51 -12.66
C GLY A 462 -5.30 -7.63 -11.60
N ASP A 463 -5.52 -8.16 -10.40
CA ASP A 463 -6.12 -7.44 -9.27
C ASP A 463 -7.45 -6.70 -9.61
N GLY A 464 -8.33 -7.37 -10.36
CA GLY A 464 -9.64 -6.82 -10.77
C GLY A 464 -9.60 -5.75 -11.86
N LEU A 465 -8.40 -5.36 -12.34
CA LEU A 465 -8.19 -4.49 -13.50
C LEU A 465 -7.98 -5.34 -14.76
N GLU A 466 -8.58 -4.92 -15.87
CA GLU A 466 -8.21 -5.40 -17.21
C GLU A 466 -8.34 -4.27 -18.22
N VAL A 467 -7.34 -4.14 -19.09
CA VAL A 467 -7.28 -3.17 -20.19
C VAL A 467 -7.18 -3.94 -21.49
N GLN A 468 -8.12 -3.70 -22.39
CA GLN A 468 -8.12 -4.20 -23.76
C GLN A 468 -8.00 -3.03 -24.73
N VAL A 469 -7.34 -3.24 -25.86
CA VAL A 469 -7.24 -2.26 -26.93
C VAL A 469 -7.55 -2.87 -28.27
N ARG A 470 -8.05 -2.06 -29.21
CA ARG A 470 -8.17 -2.39 -30.62
C ARG A 470 -7.08 -1.64 -31.38
N GLN A 471 -6.31 -2.38 -32.18
CA GLN A 471 -5.28 -1.86 -33.05
C GLN A 471 -5.67 -2.01 -34.52
N THR A 472 -5.46 -0.95 -35.30
CA THR A 472 -5.84 -0.85 -36.71
C THR A 472 -4.59 -0.55 -37.55
N PRO A 473 -4.41 -1.20 -38.71
CA PRO A 473 -3.25 -0.95 -39.56
C PRO A 473 -3.31 0.44 -40.19
N VAL A 474 -2.16 1.06 -40.41
CA VAL A 474 -2.05 2.33 -41.13
C VAL A 474 -0.93 2.26 -42.17
N ASN A 475 -1.08 3.04 -43.24
CA ASN A 475 -0.03 3.17 -44.23
C ASN A 475 1.09 4.05 -43.66
N ALA A 476 2.32 3.57 -43.73
CA ALA A 476 3.50 4.33 -43.35
C ALA A 476 4.59 4.12 -44.40
N ALA A 477 5.28 5.20 -44.80
CA ALA A 477 6.25 5.16 -45.88
C ALA A 477 7.59 4.54 -45.47
N ASN A 478 8.01 4.69 -44.21
CA ASN A 478 9.33 4.29 -43.74
C ASN A 478 9.28 3.74 -42.31
N PRO A 479 8.87 2.49 -42.09
CA PRO A 479 8.93 1.89 -40.75
C PRO A 479 10.37 1.91 -40.23
N VAL A 480 10.55 2.38 -38.99
CA VAL A 480 11.85 2.42 -38.31
C VAL A 480 12.05 1.11 -37.53
N THR A 481 13.31 0.70 -37.36
CA THR A 481 13.65 -0.54 -36.65
C THR A 481 13.48 -0.38 -35.14
N ASP A 482 12.67 -1.25 -34.53
CA ASP A 482 12.54 -1.32 -33.07
C ASP A 482 13.87 -1.77 -32.44
N GLY A 483 14.34 -1.03 -31.43
CA GLY A 483 15.60 -1.30 -30.74
C GLY A 483 15.59 -2.58 -29.90
N HIS A 484 14.41 -3.03 -29.45
CA HIS A 484 14.28 -4.19 -28.58
C HIS A 484 14.23 -5.50 -29.38
N SER A 485 13.32 -5.60 -30.34
CA SER A 485 13.18 -6.76 -31.21
C SER A 485 14.16 -6.75 -32.38
N GLY A 486 14.66 -5.59 -32.81
CA GLY A 486 15.45 -5.45 -34.03
C GLY A 486 14.64 -5.66 -35.33
N LEU A 487 13.31 -5.67 -35.24
CA LEU A 487 12.42 -5.85 -36.38
C LEU A 487 12.06 -4.49 -37.00
N THR A 488 11.97 -4.45 -38.33
CA THR A 488 11.45 -3.31 -39.10
C THR A 488 10.15 -3.75 -39.74
N VAL A 489 9.03 -3.34 -39.15
CA VAL A 489 7.70 -3.82 -39.54
C VAL A 489 6.72 -2.68 -39.71
N CYS A 490 5.63 -2.96 -40.44
CA CYS A 490 4.56 -2.00 -40.62
C CYS A 490 3.85 -1.69 -39.30
N VAL A 491 3.34 -0.47 -39.20
CA VAL A 491 2.82 0.06 -37.95
C VAL A 491 1.30 -0.06 -37.86
N SER A 492 0.77 -0.02 -36.65
CA SER A 492 -0.66 0.08 -36.35
C SER A 492 -0.90 1.31 -35.49
N ILE A 493 -2.16 1.61 -35.18
CA ILE A 493 -2.54 2.61 -34.17
C ILE A 493 -3.65 2.05 -33.30
N ILE A 494 -3.75 2.54 -32.07
CA ILE A 494 -4.81 2.14 -31.14
C ILE A 494 -6.07 2.95 -31.44
N THR A 495 -7.14 2.31 -31.91
CA THR A 495 -8.37 3.01 -32.30
C THR A 495 -9.50 2.88 -31.29
N ALA A 496 -9.43 1.92 -30.36
CA ALA A 496 -10.40 1.76 -29.28
C ALA A 496 -9.74 1.20 -28.00
N VAL A 497 -10.31 1.56 -26.84
CA VAL A 497 -9.90 1.02 -25.53
C VAL A 497 -11.12 0.49 -24.79
N ALA A 498 -10.99 -0.64 -24.10
CA ALA A 498 -11.99 -1.13 -23.18
C ALA A 498 -11.37 -1.54 -21.84
N LEU A 499 -12.10 -1.32 -20.75
CA LEU A 499 -11.63 -1.42 -19.37
C LEU A 499 -12.63 -2.23 -18.55
N ARG A 500 -12.12 -3.15 -17.71
CA ARG A 500 -12.88 -3.79 -16.63
C ARG A 500 -12.72 -2.98 -15.36
N VAL A 501 -13.81 -2.41 -14.86
CA VAL A 501 -13.85 -1.56 -13.68
C VAL A 501 -14.78 -2.18 -12.63
N GLY A 502 -14.21 -3.03 -11.76
CA GLY A 502 -14.99 -3.84 -10.85
C GLY A 502 -15.89 -4.80 -11.63
N ARG A 503 -17.21 -4.67 -11.48
CA ARG A 503 -18.20 -5.46 -12.24
C ARG A 503 -18.65 -4.81 -13.56
N HIS A 504 -18.16 -3.61 -13.85
CA HIS A 504 -18.56 -2.84 -15.02
C HIS A 504 -17.57 -3.01 -16.17
N THR A 505 -18.08 -2.90 -17.39
CA THR A 505 -17.24 -2.72 -18.58
C THR A 505 -17.38 -1.29 -19.08
N VAL A 506 -16.25 -0.68 -19.46
CA VAL A 506 -16.20 0.65 -20.05
C VAL A 506 -15.47 0.53 -21.38
N SER A 507 -16.07 0.96 -22.48
CA SER A 507 -15.36 1.06 -23.76
C SER A 507 -15.41 2.48 -24.31
N TYR A 508 -14.33 2.89 -24.97
CA TYR A 508 -14.19 4.15 -25.64
C TYR A 508 -13.69 3.88 -27.05
N GLN A 509 -14.59 4.06 -28.00
CA GLN A 509 -14.41 3.57 -29.37
C GLN A 509 -15.13 4.48 -30.38
N PRO A 510 -14.72 4.49 -31.66
CA PRO A 510 -15.38 5.27 -32.69
C PRO A 510 -16.85 4.85 -32.84
N THR A 511 -17.71 5.83 -33.13
CA THR A 511 -19.08 5.59 -33.57
C THR A 511 -19.12 4.94 -34.95
N ARG A 512 -20.30 4.46 -35.36
CA ARG A 512 -20.54 3.89 -36.69
C ARG A 512 -20.06 4.78 -37.86
N GLU A 513 -20.16 6.10 -37.73
CA GLU A 513 -19.70 7.03 -38.77
C GLU A 513 -18.17 7.27 -38.74
N GLY A 514 -17.46 6.78 -37.72
CA GLY A 514 -16.03 6.96 -37.51
C GLY A 514 -15.59 8.36 -37.07
N LYS A 515 -16.47 9.36 -37.18
CA LYS A 515 -16.13 10.78 -36.98
C LYS A 515 -15.98 11.23 -35.53
N ARG A 516 -16.55 10.49 -34.57
CA ARG A 516 -16.49 10.83 -33.14
C ARG A 516 -16.27 9.57 -32.30
N LEU A 517 -15.58 9.73 -31.17
CA LEU A 517 -15.49 8.71 -30.13
C LEU A 517 -16.77 8.68 -29.28
N GLN A 518 -17.14 7.49 -28.82
CA GLN A 518 -18.31 7.24 -27.99
C GLN A 518 -17.90 6.39 -26.80
N LEU A 519 -18.32 6.85 -25.61
CA LEU A 519 -18.23 6.07 -24.38
C LEU A 519 -19.40 5.07 -24.31
N PHE A 520 -19.10 3.84 -23.92
CA PHE A 520 -20.06 2.82 -23.55
C PHE A 520 -19.79 2.35 -22.12
N VAL A 521 -20.84 2.12 -21.37
CA VAL A 521 -20.78 1.53 -20.02
C VAL A 521 -21.76 0.37 -19.97
N ASP A 522 -21.27 -0.83 -19.63
CA ASP A 522 -22.02 -2.08 -19.64
C ASP A 522 -22.72 -2.33 -20.98
N GLY A 523 -21.99 -2.08 -22.07
CA GLY A 523 -22.47 -2.22 -23.45
C GLY A 523 -23.44 -1.15 -23.93
N LYS A 524 -23.79 -0.15 -23.11
CA LYS A 524 -24.76 0.90 -23.46
C LYS A 524 -24.06 2.23 -23.73
N PRO A 525 -24.41 2.94 -24.82
CA PRO A 525 -23.81 4.24 -25.13
C PRO A 525 -24.15 5.26 -24.04
N ARG A 526 -23.17 6.10 -23.68
CA ARG A 526 -23.31 7.22 -22.75
C ARG A 526 -22.47 8.41 -23.19
N ASP A 527 -22.95 9.61 -22.91
CA ASP A 527 -22.14 10.82 -23.06
C ASP A 527 -20.99 10.81 -22.04
N LEU A 528 -19.89 11.49 -22.40
CA LEU A 528 -18.76 11.69 -21.51
C LEU A 528 -19.24 12.41 -20.23
N PRO A 529 -18.92 11.91 -19.02
CA PRO A 529 -19.46 12.47 -17.80
C PRO A 529 -18.62 13.68 -17.33
N PRO A 530 -19.05 14.94 -17.54
CA PRO A 530 -18.24 16.12 -17.20
C PRO A 530 -17.95 16.25 -15.70
N HIS A 531 -18.80 15.63 -14.87
CA HIS A 531 -18.60 15.58 -13.43
C HIS A 531 -18.02 14.25 -12.96
N GLY A 532 -17.84 13.27 -13.85
CA GLY A 532 -17.48 11.88 -13.57
C GLY A 532 -18.68 10.98 -13.27
N LEU A 533 -18.47 9.67 -13.40
CA LEU A 533 -19.43 8.60 -13.20
C LEU A 533 -18.95 7.62 -12.13
N ASP A 534 -19.82 7.30 -11.17
CA ASP A 534 -19.54 6.31 -10.13
C ASP A 534 -19.72 4.89 -10.68
N LEU A 535 -18.64 4.11 -10.63
CA LEU A 535 -18.64 2.69 -10.97
C LEU A 535 -18.30 1.91 -9.70
N GLU A 536 -19.32 1.73 -8.87
CA GLU A 536 -19.21 1.15 -7.53
C GLU A 536 -18.30 1.91 -6.55
N ARG A 537 -17.12 1.35 -6.25
CA ARG A 537 -16.06 1.98 -5.45
C ARG A 537 -15.06 2.75 -6.32
N HIS A 538 -15.13 2.58 -7.64
CA HIS A 538 -14.26 3.21 -8.63
C HIS A 538 -14.91 4.49 -9.18
N ARG A 539 -14.10 5.33 -9.83
CA ARG A 539 -14.56 6.57 -10.44
C ARG A 539 -14.05 6.67 -11.87
N LEU A 540 -14.96 6.87 -12.83
CA LEU A 540 -14.63 7.28 -14.19
C LEU A 540 -14.78 8.81 -14.27
N SER A 541 -13.79 9.51 -14.82
CA SER A 541 -13.83 10.95 -15.05
C SER A 541 -13.20 11.30 -16.41
N VAL A 542 -13.31 12.56 -16.80
CA VAL A 542 -12.69 13.09 -18.01
C VAL A 542 -11.64 14.15 -17.68
N PHE A 543 -10.70 14.38 -18.58
CA PHE A 543 -9.69 15.43 -18.47
C PHE A 543 -9.36 16.01 -19.86
N ASP A 544 -8.81 17.22 -19.92
CA ASP A 544 -8.35 17.84 -21.17
C ASP A 544 -7.05 17.18 -21.63
N ALA A 545 -7.08 16.63 -22.84
CA ALA A 545 -5.99 15.95 -23.51
C ALA A 545 -5.55 16.78 -24.72
N ALA A 546 -4.98 17.97 -24.48
CA ALA A 546 -4.53 18.89 -25.52
C ALA A 546 -5.64 19.31 -26.52
N GLY A 547 -6.84 19.62 -25.99
CA GLY A 547 -8.00 20.04 -26.77
C GLY A 547 -9.02 18.94 -27.05
N GLU A 548 -8.72 17.69 -26.70
CA GLU A 548 -9.65 16.55 -26.75
C GLU A 548 -10.04 16.08 -25.34
N GLU A 549 -11.13 15.31 -25.19
CA GLU A 549 -11.56 14.80 -23.88
C GLU A 549 -11.02 13.38 -23.61
N GLY A 550 -10.01 13.27 -22.75
CA GLY A 550 -9.46 12.00 -22.28
C GLY A 550 -10.31 11.32 -21.21
N LEU A 551 -10.18 10.00 -21.07
CA LEU A 551 -10.82 9.22 -20.01
C LEU A 551 -9.83 8.88 -18.91
N ARG A 552 -10.29 8.97 -17.66
CA ARG A 552 -9.54 8.55 -16.48
C ARG A 552 -10.38 7.63 -15.62
N VAL A 553 -9.80 6.53 -15.15
CA VAL A 553 -10.42 5.64 -14.17
C VAL A 553 -9.53 5.56 -12.92
N ASP A 554 -10.07 5.98 -11.78
CA ASP A 554 -9.46 5.83 -10.46
C ASP A 554 -10.04 4.58 -9.79
N TYR A 555 -9.20 3.56 -9.60
CA TYR A 555 -9.59 2.30 -8.98
C TYR A 555 -9.49 2.38 -7.46
N ALA A 556 -10.39 1.69 -6.76
CA ALA A 556 -10.36 1.60 -5.30
C ALA A 556 -9.11 0.90 -4.74
N THR A 557 -8.42 0.10 -5.55
CA THR A 557 -7.12 -0.52 -5.22
C THR A 557 -5.96 0.48 -5.27
N GLY A 558 -6.19 1.68 -5.83
CA GLY A 558 -5.20 2.72 -5.99
C GLY A 558 -4.58 2.81 -7.38
N ALA A 559 -4.91 1.90 -8.30
CA ALA A 559 -4.52 2.01 -9.69
C ALA A 559 -5.27 3.15 -10.40
N VAL A 560 -4.61 3.78 -11.37
CA VAL A 560 -5.18 4.82 -12.22
C VAL A 560 -4.90 4.45 -13.66
N VAL A 561 -5.95 4.44 -14.49
CA VAL A 561 -5.84 4.26 -15.94
C VAL A 561 -6.23 5.56 -16.62
N THR A 562 -5.41 6.04 -17.56
CA THR A 562 -5.72 7.19 -18.41
C THR A 562 -5.70 6.78 -19.87
N VAL A 563 -6.71 7.22 -20.63
CA VAL A 563 -6.83 7.07 -22.07
C VAL A 563 -6.84 8.46 -22.69
N THR A 564 -5.85 8.75 -23.54
CA THR A 564 -5.61 10.07 -24.11
C THR A 564 -5.90 10.00 -25.62
N PRO A 565 -7.03 10.55 -26.09
CA PRO A 565 -7.36 10.57 -27.51
C PRO A 565 -6.63 11.68 -28.25
N ALA A 566 -6.44 11.46 -29.55
CA ALA A 566 -6.10 12.49 -30.51
C ALA A 566 -6.71 12.13 -31.87
N PHE A 567 -7.05 13.15 -32.65
CA PHE A 567 -7.59 12.97 -34.00
C PHE A 567 -6.50 13.21 -35.03
N TRP A 568 -6.26 12.22 -35.88
CA TRP A 568 -5.33 12.31 -37.00
C TRP A 568 -6.07 12.78 -38.25
N GLY A 569 -5.92 14.07 -38.57
CA GLY A 569 -6.67 14.76 -39.62
C GLY A 569 -6.43 14.20 -41.00
N SER A 570 -5.17 13.88 -41.33
CA SER A 570 -4.77 13.33 -42.63
C SER A 570 -5.52 12.04 -42.99
N TYR A 571 -5.75 11.15 -42.03
CA TYR A 571 -6.46 9.88 -42.23
C TYR A 571 -7.88 9.88 -41.63
N SER A 572 -8.36 11.02 -41.14
CA SER A 572 -9.68 11.16 -40.50
C SER A 572 -9.97 10.06 -39.45
N VAL A 573 -8.97 9.70 -38.65
CA VAL A 573 -9.02 8.57 -37.72
C VAL A 573 -8.65 9.02 -36.30
N TRP A 574 -9.36 8.48 -35.32
CA TRP A 574 -9.02 8.65 -33.92
C TRP A 574 -7.96 7.64 -33.50
N TYR A 575 -6.95 8.09 -32.75
CA TYR A 575 -6.03 7.21 -32.05
C TYR A 575 -6.01 7.53 -30.55
N LEU A 576 -5.65 6.54 -29.73
CA LEU A 576 -5.77 6.58 -28.27
C LEU A 576 -4.48 6.10 -27.61
N ASN A 577 -3.87 6.88 -26.74
CA ASN A 577 -2.78 6.41 -25.89
C ASN A 577 -3.32 5.89 -24.55
N VAL A 578 -2.70 4.86 -23.98
CA VAL A 578 -3.07 4.31 -22.68
C VAL A 578 -1.90 4.39 -21.72
N ALA A 579 -2.15 4.83 -20.49
CA ALA A 579 -1.20 4.71 -19.39
C ALA A 579 -1.88 4.13 -18.16
N VAL A 580 -1.15 3.28 -17.44
CA VAL A 580 -1.57 2.67 -16.18
C VAL A 580 -0.53 3.02 -15.12
N SER A 581 -0.97 3.57 -14.01
CA SER A 581 -0.11 3.92 -12.88
C SER A 581 -0.67 3.32 -11.60
N GLY A 582 0.16 3.04 -10.60
CA GLY A 582 -0.42 2.61 -9.34
C GLY A 582 -0.87 1.15 -9.30
N THR A 583 -0.42 0.28 -10.22
CA THR A 583 -1.07 -1.02 -10.43
C THR A 583 -0.29 -2.22 -9.88
N ALA A 584 -1.02 -3.25 -9.48
CA ALA A 584 -0.51 -4.58 -9.18
C ALA A 584 -0.74 -5.58 -10.36
N ALA A 585 -1.46 -5.14 -11.39
CA ALA A 585 -1.64 -5.92 -12.62
C ALA A 585 -0.31 -6.04 -13.35
N HIS A 586 0.00 -7.25 -13.83
CA HIS A 586 1.33 -7.58 -14.36
C HIS A 586 1.29 -8.59 -15.53
N GLU A 587 0.10 -8.97 -16.01
CA GLU A 587 -0.04 -9.89 -17.13
C GLU A 587 -0.60 -9.19 -18.36
N GLY A 588 -0.11 -9.50 -19.56
CA GLY A 588 -0.57 -8.92 -20.81
C GLY A 588 0.57 -8.43 -21.69
N VAL A 589 0.24 -7.69 -22.75
CA VAL A 589 1.23 -7.04 -23.64
C VAL A 589 2.12 -6.06 -22.85
N MET A 590 1.58 -5.30 -21.91
CA MET A 590 2.34 -4.44 -20.99
C MET A 590 2.82 -5.20 -19.73
N GLY A 591 2.68 -6.52 -19.70
CA GLY A 591 2.98 -7.33 -18.53
C GLY A 591 4.48 -7.38 -18.19
N TYR A 592 4.77 -7.96 -17.04
CA TYR A 592 6.12 -8.13 -16.53
C TYR A 592 6.93 -9.10 -17.41
N ILE A 593 8.18 -8.75 -17.74
CA ILE A 593 9.09 -9.61 -18.51
C ILE A 593 9.96 -10.46 -17.57
N PRO A 594 9.89 -11.81 -17.64
CA PRO A 594 10.76 -12.70 -16.86
C PRO A 594 12.25 -12.52 -17.09
N ASP A 595 13.04 -12.83 -16.07
CA ASP A 595 14.50 -12.86 -16.18
C ASP A 595 14.93 -13.81 -17.31
N LYS A 596 15.81 -13.31 -18.20
CA LYS A 596 16.27 -14.01 -19.42
C LYS A 596 15.21 -14.19 -20.50
N SER A 597 14.02 -13.61 -20.33
CA SER A 597 13.04 -13.47 -21.38
C SER A 597 13.20 -12.14 -22.12
N TRP A 598 12.66 -12.07 -23.33
CA TRP A 598 12.60 -10.81 -24.10
C TRP A 598 11.18 -10.28 -24.27
N LEU A 599 10.16 -11.03 -23.86
CA LEU A 599 8.76 -10.63 -23.91
C LEU A 599 8.04 -11.04 -22.63
N PRO A 600 6.89 -10.42 -22.32
CA PRO A 600 6.02 -10.91 -21.26
C PRO A 600 5.61 -12.36 -21.50
N ARG A 601 5.18 -13.04 -20.42
CA ARG A 601 4.65 -14.40 -20.54
C ARG A 601 3.46 -14.45 -21.47
N LEU A 602 3.26 -15.61 -22.09
CA LEU A 602 2.00 -15.94 -22.75
C LEU A 602 0.85 -15.98 -21.73
N ARG A 603 -0.39 -15.90 -22.21
CA ARG A 603 -1.61 -15.93 -21.38
C ARG A 603 -1.73 -17.19 -20.51
N ASP A 604 -1.14 -18.30 -20.94
CA ASP A 604 -1.09 -19.56 -20.20
C ASP A 604 0.06 -19.64 -19.17
N GLY A 605 0.85 -18.56 -19.03
CA GLY A 605 1.99 -18.48 -18.13
C GLY A 605 3.32 -18.91 -18.74
N THR A 606 3.33 -19.38 -19.99
CA THR A 606 4.56 -19.85 -20.68
C THR A 606 5.57 -18.71 -20.85
N ASP A 607 6.83 -18.98 -20.53
CA ASP A 607 7.96 -18.10 -20.80
C ASP A 607 8.49 -18.32 -22.22
N LEU A 608 8.77 -17.23 -22.93
CA LEU A 608 9.30 -17.24 -24.30
C LEU A 608 10.83 -17.35 -24.36
N GLY A 609 11.52 -17.24 -23.21
CA GLY A 609 12.97 -17.38 -23.12
C GLY A 609 13.73 -16.25 -23.85
N PRO A 610 15.02 -16.44 -24.14
CA PRO A 610 15.86 -15.36 -24.65
C PRO A 610 15.48 -14.94 -26.08
N LEU A 611 15.81 -13.68 -26.42
CA LEU A 611 15.64 -13.12 -27.76
C LEU A 611 16.31 -14.03 -28.82
N PRO A 612 15.57 -14.54 -29.82
CA PRO A 612 16.15 -15.34 -30.89
C PRO A 612 17.28 -14.62 -31.64
N SER A 613 18.25 -15.37 -32.16
CA SER A 613 19.37 -14.77 -32.91
C SER A 613 18.97 -14.28 -34.31
N ASP A 614 17.95 -14.90 -34.93
CA ASP A 614 17.50 -14.57 -36.29
C ASP A 614 16.18 -13.77 -36.28
N LEU A 615 16.05 -12.84 -37.24
CA LEU A 615 14.89 -11.95 -37.32
C LEU A 615 13.57 -12.69 -37.58
N HIS A 616 13.60 -13.78 -38.35
CA HIS A 616 12.40 -14.56 -38.65
C HIS A 616 11.83 -15.24 -37.39
N GLY A 617 12.70 -15.78 -36.53
CA GLY A 617 12.34 -16.32 -35.23
C GLY A 617 11.72 -15.27 -34.32
N ARG A 618 12.32 -14.07 -34.26
CA ARG A 618 11.77 -12.93 -33.50
C ARG A 618 10.38 -12.53 -34.00
N TYR A 619 10.21 -12.39 -35.32
CA TYR A 619 8.93 -12.06 -35.96
C TYR A 619 7.85 -13.09 -35.61
N LYS A 620 8.13 -14.39 -35.77
CA LYS A 620 7.14 -15.44 -35.46
C LYS A 620 6.78 -15.46 -33.99
N ILE A 621 7.75 -15.30 -33.09
CA ILE A 621 7.46 -15.30 -31.66
C ILE A 621 6.61 -14.09 -31.28
N LEU A 622 6.96 -12.88 -31.71
CA LEU A 622 6.24 -11.66 -31.34
C LEU A 622 4.86 -11.56 -32.01
N TYR A 623 4.80 -11.67 -33.34
CA TYR A 623 3.60 -11.33 -34.11
C TYR A 623 2.68 -12.52 -34.42
N ARG A 624 3.11 -13.76 -34.17
CA ARG A 624 2.24 -14.94 -34.31
C ARG A 624 1.97 -15.60 -32.96
N ILE A 625 3.00 -15.95 -32.19
CA ILE A 625 2.81 -16.70 -30.94
C ILE A 625 2.31 -15.79 -29.81
N PHE A 626 3.07 -14.73 -29.50
CA PHE A 626 2.77 -13.81 -28.43
C PHE A 626 1.50 -13.01 -28.71
N ALA A 627 1.38 -12.45 -29.92
CA ALA A 627 0.18 -11.73 -30.36
C ALA A 627 -1.10 -12.56 -30.21
N ASP A 628 -1.09 -13.81 -30.68
CA ASP A 628 -2.29 -14.66 -30.64
C ASP A 628 -2.63 -15.12 -29.23
N SER A 629 -1.64 -15.27 -28.35
CA SER A 629 -1.88 -15.58 -26.94
C SER A 629 -2.63 -14.48 -26.20
N TRP A 630 -2.34 -13.21 -26.53
CA TRP A 630 -2.96 -12.04 -25.90
C TRP A 630 -4.12 -11.44 -26.68
N ARG A 631 -4.48 -12.03 -27.83
CA ARG A 631 -5.66 -11.64 -28.59
C ARG A 631 -6.93 -11.83 -27.75
N VAL A 632 -7.87 -10.91 -27.90
CA VAL A 632 -9.17 -10.95 -27.24
C VAL A 632 -10.10 -11.87 -28.04
N GLU A 633 -10.81 -12.74 -27.33
CA GLU A 633 -11.82 -13.62 -27.90
C GLU A 633 -13.23 -13.03 -27.68
N ASP A 634 -14.18 -13.37 -28.55
CA ASP A 634 -15.55 -12.82 -28.53
C ASP A 634 -16.21 -12.88 -27.13
N HIS A 635 -16.03 -13.99 -26.40
CA HIS A 635 -16.63 -14.16 -25.07
C HIS A 635 -15.94 -13.33 -23.97
N SER A 636 -14.73 -12.85 -24.23
CA SER A 636 -13.90 -12.07 -23.30
C SER A 636 -13.88 -10.58 -23.64
N SER A 637 -14.39 -10.22 -24.82
CA SER A 637 -14.38 -8.84 -25.31
C SER A 637 -15.26 -7.94 -24.47
N MET A 638 -14.72 -6.74 -24.20
CA MET A 638 -15.43 -5.67 -23.52
C MET A 638 -15.88 -4.56 -24.49
N PHE A 639 -15.64 -4.73 -25.79
CA PHE A 639 -16.07 -3.79 -26.83
C PHE A 639 -17.53 -3.98 -27.20
N VAL A 640 -18.12 -2.94 -27.80
CA VAL A 640 -19.45 -3.00 -28.39
C VAL A 640 -19.30 -3.19 -29.90
N TYR A 641 -20.00 -4.19 -30.44
CA TYR A 641 -19.98 -4.51 -31.87
C TYR A 641 -21.27 -4.06 -32.54
N GLU A 642 -21.13 -3.56 -33.75
CA GLU A 642 -22.25 -3.35 -34.66
C GLU A 642 -22.75 -4.70 -35.20
N GLN A 643 -23.93 -4.68 -35.82
CA GLN A 643 -24.46 -5.86 -36.49
C GLN A 643 -23.43 -6.40 -37.51
N ASP A 644 -23.22 -7.71 -37.50
CA ASP A 644 -22.28 -8.44 -38.36
C ASP A 644 -20.80 -8.11 -38.14
N THR A 645 -20.44 -7.49 -37.00
CA THR A 645 -19.04 -7.29 -36.57
C THR A 645 -18.72 -8.10 -35.30
N SER A 646 -17.46 -8.47 -35.14
CA SER A 646 -16.91 -9.23 -33.99
C SER A 646 -15.40 -8.98 -33.84
N THR A 647 -14.74 -9.65 -32.89
CA THR A 647 -13.27 -9.61 -32.77
C THR A 647 -12.57 -10.00 -34.09
N ASP A 648 -13.16 -10.92 -34.85
CA ASP A 648 -12.64 -11.39 -36.14
C ASP A 648 -12.62 -10.29 -37.20
N THR A 649 -13.66 -9.45 -37.26
CA THR A 649 -13.75 -8.38 -38.26
C THR A 649 -12.70 -7.28 -38.09
N PHE A 650 -12.10 -7.18 -36.91
CA PHE A 650 -11.01 -6.25 -36.62
C PHE A 650 -9.63 -6.91 -36.67
N THR A 651 -9.55 -8.22 -36.92
CA THR A 651 -8.31 -8.99 -36.83
C THR A 651 -7.67 -9.18 -38.20
N ASP A 652 -6.39 -8.82 -38.30
CA ASP A 652 -5.51 -9.29 -39.36
C ASP A 652 -4.31 -9.99 -38.74
N ARG A 653 -4.30 -11.33 -38.80
CA ARG A 653 -3.17 -12.12 -38.30
C ARG A 653 -1.93 -11.96 -39.17
N ASP A 654 -2.08 -11.50 -40.40
CA ASP A 654 -0.97 -11.29 -41.34
C ASP A 654 -0.34 -9.91 -41.22
N TRP A 655 -0.89 -9.06 -40.34
CA TRP A 655 -0.31 -7.76 -40.01
C TRP A 655 0.38 -7.76 -38.63
N PRO A 656 1.61 -7.22 -38.55
CA PRO A 656 2.39 -6.72 -39.67
C PRO A 656 2.98 -7.84 -40.51
N GLY A 657 3.24 -7.56 -41.79
CA GLY A 657 4.05 -8.44 -42.63
C GLY A 657 5.49 -8.53 -42.08
N GLU A 658 6.18 -9.64 -42.34
CA GLU A 658 7.57 -9.83 -41.89
C GLU A 658 8.54 -8.80 -42.50
N ARG A 659 8.19 -8.21 -43.64
CA ARG A 659 8.96 -7.17 -44.32
C ARG A 659 8.04 -6.14 -44.99
N PRO A 660 8.48 -4.88 -45.16
CA PRO A 660 7.83 -3.90 -46.02
C PRO A 660 7.70 -4.40 -47.48
N PRO A 661 6.82 -3.82 -48.32
CA PRO A 661 6.12 -2.54 -48.13
C PRO A 661 4.86 -2.60 -47.25
N CYS A 662 4.46 -1.44 -46.71
CA CYS A 662 3.32 -1.26 -45.81
C CYS A 662 2.08 -0.71 -46.52
N ASP A 663 1.77 -1.27 -47.68
CA ASP A 663 0.70 -0.83 -48.58
C ASP A 663 -0.41 -1.89 -48.79
N ALA A 664 -0.24 -3.08 -48.21
CA ALA A 664 -1.14 -4.22 -48.35
C ALA A 664 -2.20 -4.31 -47.22
N ILE A 665 -2.91 -3.22 -46.93
CA ILE A 665 -3.99 -3.22 -45.93
C ILE A 665 -5.26 -3.85 -46.52
N LYS A 666 -5.88 -4.77 -45.77
CA LYS A 666 -7.19 -5.34 -46.14
C LYS A 666 -8.25 -4.24 -46.24
N PRO A 667 -9.05 -4.17 -47.33
CA PRO A 667 -10.03 -3.08 -47.53
C PRO A 667 -10.99 -2.88 -46.36
N GLU A 668 -11.39 -3.96 -45.68
CA GLU A 668 -12.26 -3.94 -44.51
C GLU A 668 -11.63 -3.30 -43.25
N LEU A 669 -10.30 -3.22 -43.18
CA LEU A 669 -9.53 -2.66 -42.07
C LEU A 669 -8.89 -1.31 -42.40
N ALA A 670 -8.99 -0.87 -43.65
CA ALA A 670 -8.39 0.38 -44.11
C ALA A 670 -9.10 1.59 -43.49
N PRO A 671 -8.35 2.50 -42.82
CA PRO A 671 -8.89 3.78 -42.41
C PRO A 671 -9.50 4.58 -43.58
N PRO A 672 -10.54 5.39 -43.33
CA PRO A 672 -11.07 6.31 -44.33
C PRO A 672 -9.97 7.23 -44.87
N GLY A 673 -9.92 7.48 -46.18
CA GLY A 673 -8.94 8.42 -46.75
C GLY A 673 -7.50 7.90 -46.80
N LEU A 674 -7.30 6.58 -46.80
CA LEU A 674 -5.99 5.94 -46.92
C LEU A 674 -5.17 6.49 -48.13
N HIS A 675 -4.18 7.33 -47.85
CA HIS A 675 -3.18 7.77 -48.82
C HIS A 675 -1.81 7.70 -48.17
N LEU A 676 -0.83 7.09 -48.85
CA LEU A 676 0.53 7.00 -48.31
C LEU A 676 1.17 8.39 -48.26
N LEU A 677 1.37 8.92 -47.06
CA LEU A 677 2.18 10.12 -46.85
C LEU A 677 3.65 9.79 -46.99
N GLU A 678 4.42 10.69 -47.59
CA GLU A 678 5.88 10.58 -47.60
C GLU A 678 6.42 10.80 -46.17
N GLY A 679 7.33 9.94 -45.73
CA GLY A 679 7.92 10.05 -44.39
C GLY A 679 8.66 11.37 -44.19
N MET A 680 8.81 11.78 -42.93
CA MET A 680 9.52 13.00 -42.58
C MET A 680 11.01 12.72 -42.32
N ASP A 681 11.89 13.60 -42.80
CA ASP A 681 13.32 13.54 -42.48
C ASP A 681 13.55 13.62 -40.95
N LEU A 682 14.50 12.82 -40.44
CA LEU A 682 14.76 12.70 -39.00
C LEU A 682 15.15 14.05 -38.37
N GLU A 683 15.93 14.90 -39.05
CA GLU A 683 16.29 16.22 -38.51
C GLU A 683 15.06 17.11 -38.36
N LYS A 684 14.10 17.00 -39.29
CA LYS A 684 12.83 17.73 -39.20
C LYS A 684 11.93 17.14 -38.12
N ALA A 685 11.85 15.81 -37.98
CA ALA A 685 11.07 15.15 -36.93
C ALA A 685 11.59 15.51 -35.53
N GLU A 686 12.92 15.50 -35.33
CA GLU A 686 13.59 16.02 -34.13
C GLU A 686 13.17 17.46 -33.81
N MET A 687 13.17 18.32 -34.83
CA MET A 687 12.74 19.71 -34.67
C MET A 687 11.26 19.85 -34.30
N VAL A 688 10.38 18.98 -34.81
CA VAL A 688 8.95 18.94 -34.43
C VAL A 688 8.81 18.47 -32.97
N CYS A 689 9.51 17.41 -32.59
CA CYS A 689 9.39 16.76 -31.29
C CYS A 689 10.16 17.42 -30.15
N ARG A 690 10.93 18.50 -30.40
CA ARG A 690 11.67 19.27 -29.38
C ARG A 690 10.84 19.75 -28.18
N VAL A 691 9.51 19.83 -28.32
CA VAL A 691 8.58 20.22 -27.25
C VAL A 691 8.30 19.08 -26.25
N VAL A 692 8.57 17.84 -26.66
CA VAL A 692 8.56 16.66 -25.79
C VAL A 692 9.95 16.56 -25.16
N THR A 693 10.03 16.70 -23.84
CA THR A 693 11.27 16.78 -23.06
C THR A 693 11.57 15.50 -22.27
N GLU A 694 10.56 14.68 -22.00
CA GLU A 694 10.76 13.35 -21.40
C GLU A 694 11.49 12.48 -22.45
N PRO A 695 12.75 12.03 -22.19
CA PRO A 695 13.63 11.50 -23.23
C PRO A 695 13.05 10.32 -24.01
N ASP A 696 12.27 9.53 -23.28
CA ASP A 696 11.70 8.28 -23.73
C ASP A 696 10.43 8.52 -24.58
N LEU A 697 9.63 9.54 -24.26
CA LEU A 697 8.51 9.99 -25.09
C LEU A 697 9.01 10.80 -26.30
N HIS A 698 10.11 11.54 -26.14
CA HIS A 698 10.75 12.27 -27.22
C HIS A 698 11.21 11.32 -28.32
N ALA A 699 11.93 10.25 -27.97
CA ALA A 699 12.40 9.26 -28.93
C ALA A 699 11.26 8.63 -29.73
N ASN A 700 10.17 8.25 -29.05
CA ASN A 700 8.97 7.73 -29.70
C ASN A 700 8.31 8.80 -30.59
N CYS A 701 8.16 10.04 -30.12
CA CYS A 701 7.65 11.14 -30.95
C CYS A 701 8.42 11.28 -32.27
N VAL A 702 9.76 11.28 -32.22
CA VAL A 702 10.60 11.39 -33.41
C VAL A 702 10.37 10.21 -34.34
N PHE A 703 10.22 9.00 -33.79
CA PHE A 703 9.86 7.79 -34.55
C PHE A 703 8.53 7.95 -35.28
N ASP A 704 7.43 8.25 -34.57
CA ASP A 704 6.09 8.33 -35.16
C ASP A 704 6.05 9.44 -36.23
N VAL A 705 6.57 10.64 -35.94
CA VAL A 705 6.55 11.77 -36.86
C VAL A 705 7.37 11.48 -38.13
N ALA A 706 8.52 10.82 -37.99
CA ALA A 706 9.33 10.40 -39.13
C ALA A 706 8.63 9.32 -39.97
N THR A 707 8.06 8.31 -39.31
CA THR A 707 7.45 7.13 -39.94
C THR A 707 6.14 7.47 -40.65
N THR A 708 5.31 8.30 -40.02
CA THR A 708 3.98 8.70 -40.53
C THR A 708 4.04 9.91 -41.47
N GLY A 709 5.09 10.72 -41.38
CA GLY A 709 5.23 11.96 -42.14
C GLY A 709 4.40 13.13 -41.58
N ASP A 710 3.74 12.95 -40.44
CA ASP A 710 2.75 13.89 -39.91
C ASP A 710 3.16 14.45 -38.54
N GLU A 711 3.18 15.78 -38.41
CA GLU A 711 3.53 16.47 -37.18
C GLU A 711 2.44 16.39 -36.10
N GLU A 712 1.22 15.98 -36.44
CA GLU A 712 0.10 15.84 -35.49
C GLU A 712 0.39 14.84 -34.37
N PHE A 713 1.22 13.82 -34.60
CA PHE A 713 1.62 12.84 -33.58
C PHE A 713 2.33 13.49 -32.39
N ALA A 714 3.08 14.56 -32.61
CA ALA A 714 3.77 15.27 -31.53
C ALA A 714 2.79 15.80 -30.46
N ARG A 715 1.54 16.12 -30.84
CA ARG A 715 0.52 16.57 -29.87
C ARG A 715 0.13 15.47 -28.89
N GLY A 716 -0.01 14.24 -29.37
CA GLY A 716 -0.31 13.08 -28.52
C GLY A 716 0.79 12.84 -27.49
N TYR A 717 2.06 13.02 -27.88
CA TYR A 717 3.21 12.92 -26.97
C TYR A 717 3.31 14.07 -25.98
N VAL A 718 2.95 15.29 -26.37
CA VAL A 718 2.84 16.42 -25.43
C VAL A 718 1.79 16.11 -24.36
N ALA A 719 0.61 15.61 -24.73
CA ALA A 719 -0.42 15.24 -23.76
C ALA A 719 0.02 14.10 -22.83
N ALA A 720 0.67 13.05 -23.38
CA ALA A 720 1.22 11.95 -22.57
C ALA A 720 2.30 12.43 -21.58
N GLN A 721 3.17 13.34 -22.01
CA GLN A 721 4.16 13.98 -21.15
C GLN A 721 3.52 14.82 -20.06
N GLU A 722 2.58 15.71 -20.39
CA GLU A 722 1.89 16.56 -19.41
C GLU A 722 1.25 15.72 -18.29
N LEU A 723 0.58 14.62 -18.64
CA LEU A 723 0.02 13.69 -17.65
C LEU A 723 1.09 13.01 -16.78
N ARG A 724 2.27 12.71 -17.34
CA ARG A 724 3.37 12.11 -16.58
C ARG A 724 4.04 13.11 -15.63
N LEU A 725 4.19 14.35 -16.08
CA LEU A 725 4.83 15.42 -15.32
C LEU A 725 3.92 15.98 -14.23
N TYR A 726 2.65 16.19 -14.57
CA TYR A 726 1.69 17.00 -13.80
C TYR A 726 0.38 16.26 -13.52
N GLY A 727 0.29 14.97 -13.80
CA GLY A 727 -0.82 14.13 -13.34
C GLY A 727 -0.80 13.97 -11.82
N THR A 728 -1.99 13.87 -11.22
CA THR A 728 -2.14 13.61 -9.78
C THR A 728 -2.99 12.37 -9.50
N LYS A 729 -2.93 11.89 -8.27
CA LYS A 729 -3.79 10.85 -7.71
C LYS A 729 -4.33 11.32 -6.37
N VAL A 730 -5.64 11.13 -6.14
CA VAL A 730 -6.30 11.43 -4.86
C VAL A 730 -6.71 10.14 -4.16
N ASP A 731 -6.08 9.84 -3.04
CA ASP A 731 -6.53 8.80 -2.13
C ASP A 731 -7.49 9.38 -1.11
N ILE A 732 -8.58 8.67 -0.79
CA ILE A 732 -9.56 9.07 0.22
C ILE A 732 -9.76 7.97 1.26
N ALA A 733 -9.80 8.39 2.52
CA ALA A 733 -10.13 7.52 3.65
C ALA A 733 -11.14 8.23 4.56
N GLY A 734 -11.99 7.45 5.21
CA GLY A 734 -12.87 7.97 6.25
C GLY A 734 -13.03 7.00 7.40
N PHE A 735 -13.09 7.56 8.60
CA PHE A 735 -13.27 6.87 9.85
C PHE A 735 -14.34 7.60 10.66
N GLU A 736 -15.17 6.86 11.40
CA GLU A 736 -16.17 7.48 12.27
C GLU A 736 -15.48 8.46 13.22
N ALA A 737 -16.04 9.68 13.34
CA ALA A 737 -15.38 10.74 14.08
C ALA A 737 -15.19 10.28 15.55
N PRO A 738 -13.94 10.23 16.05
CA PRO A 738 -13.67 9.89 17.44
C PRO A 738 -14.41 10.85 18.39
N VAL A 739 -14.89 10.31 19.51
CA VAL A 739 -15.46 11.07 20.62
C VAL A 739 -14.33 11.87 21.28
N PHE A 740 -14.13 13.14 20.87
CA PHE A 740 -13.17 14.03 21.52
C PHE A 740 -13.88 15.14 22.31
N GLY A 741 -13.56 15.21 23.61
CA GLY A 741 -13.55 16.45 24.38
C GLY A 741 -14.63 16.60 25.45
N ASP A 742 -14.27 16.32 26.70
CA ASP A 742 -14.77 17.13 27.81
C ASP A 742 -14.19 18.55 27.61
N ARG A 743 -15.04 19.58 27.51
CA ARG A 743 -14.61 20.92 27.91
C ARG A 743 -14.36 20.85 29.41
N MET A 744 -13.22 21.33 29.87
CA MET A 744 -12.96 21.53 31.29
C MET A 744 -13.20 23.02 31.61
N PRO A 745 -14.41 23.42 32.06
CA PRO A 745 -14.53 24.68 32.77
C PRO A 745 -13.71 24.61 34.06
N PRO A 746 -13.19 25.73 34.58
CA PRO A 746 -12.30 25.75 35.75
C PRO A 746 -12.87 25.05 36.99
N ASP A 747 -14.20 24.95 37.14
CA ASP A 747 -14.86 24.50 38.38
C ASP A 747 -16.10 23.59 38.17
N GLY A 748 -16.09 22.61 37.24
CA GLY A 748 -17.25 21.70 37.05
C GLY A 748 -16.94 20.28 36.58
N PRO A 749 -17.84 19.29 36.81
CA PRO A 749 -17.67 17.93 36.31
C PRO A 749 -17.79 17.87 34.78
N PRO A 750 -17.13 16.87 34.13
CA PRO A 750 -17.09 16.74 32.68
C PRO A 750 -18.49 16.62 32.07
N GLU A 751 -18.81 17.48 31.11
CA GLU A 751 -20.02 17.36 30.30
C GLU A 751 -19.71 16.49 29.08
N LYS A 752 -20.38 15.33 28.98
CA LYS A 752 -20.24 14.38 27.86
C LYS A 752 -20.66 15.02 26.53
N VAL A 753 -19.72 15.59 25.78
CA VAL A 753 -19.98 15.99 24.39
C VAL A 753 -19.87 14.74 23.51
N ARG A 754 -21.01 14.06 23.30
CA ARG A 754 -21.08 13.02 22.24
C ARG A 754 -20.96 13.71 20.87
N PRO A 755 -20.16 13.21 19.92
CA PRO A 755 -20.24 13.69 18.55
C PRO A 755 -21.67 13.48 18.06
N PRO A 756 -22.22 14.43 17.28
CA PRO A 756 -23.55 14.27 16.70
C PRO A 756 -23.58 12.97 15.89
N ALA A 757 -24.69 12.21 16.00
CA ALA A 757 -24.89 10.99 15.24
C ALA A 757 -24.61 11.24 13.74
N GLY A 758 -23.81 10.36 13.12
CA GLY A 758 -23.40 10.50 11.71
C GLY A 758 -22.19 11.39 11.44
N ALA A 759 -21.37 11.72 12.46
CA ALA A 759 -20.09 12.40 12.22
C ALA A 759 -19.03 11.43 11.66
N LEU A 760 -18.46 11.75 10.49
CA LEU A 760 -17.39 10.99 9.83
C LEU A 760 -16.18 11.89 9.57
N ALA A 761 -15.04 11.55 10.15
CA ALA A 761 -13.77 12.21 9.82
C ALA A 761 -13.24 11.63 8.50
N VAL A 762 -12.94 12.50 7.56
CA VAL A 762 -12.44 12.13 6.22
C VAL A 762 -11.10 12.81 5.96
N THR A 763 -10.19 12.06 5.35
CA THR A 763 -8.88 12.51 4.91
C THR A 763 -8.77 12.26 3.41
N ALA A 764 -8.26 13.25 2.68
CA ALA A 764 -7.83 13.05 1.31
C ALA A 764 -6.34 13.37 1.20
N ARG A 765 -5.61 12.59 0.40
CA ARG A 765 -4.20 12.81 0.07
C ARG A 765 -4.06 12.92 -1.43
N VAL A 766 -3.45 14.00 -1.88
CA VAL A 766 -3.08 14.24 -3.26
C VAL A 766 -1.59 13.96 -3.41
N SER A 767 -1.26 13.10 -4.36
CA SER A 767 0.11 12.75 -4.73
C SER A 767 0.31 12.94 -6.23
N ALA A 768 1.56 13.13 -6.66
CA ALA A 768 1.87 13.06 -8.08
C ALA A 768 1.61 11.64 -8.59
N LEU A 769 1.15 11.52 -9.84
CA LEU A 769 0.75 10.24 -10.42
C LEU A 769 1.95 9.31 -10.65
N VAL A 770 3.12 9.88 -10.94
CA VAL A 770 4.39 9.16 -11.14
C VAL A 770 5.38 9.53 -10.02
N PRO A 771 6.12 8.56 -9.45
CA PRO A 771 7.09 8.81 -8.39
C PRO A 771 8.19 9.83 -8.76
N GLY A 772 8.79 10.47 -7.76
CA GLY A 772 9.93 11.39 -7.93
C GLY A 772 9.55 12.85 -8.25
N ARG A 773 8.26 13.16 -8.36
CA ARG A 773 7.74 14.52 -8.62
C ARG A 773 7.42 15.27 -7.30
N PRO A 774 7.43 16.62 -7.29
CA PRO A 774 7.11 17.42 -6.10
C PRO A 774 5.71 17.13 -5.54
N VAL A 775 5.51 17.30 -4.23
CA VAL A 775 4.18 17.12 -3.61
C VAL A 775 3.18 18.15 -4.16
N PRO A 776 1.99 17.73 -4.64
CA PRO A 776 0.95 18.65 -5.11
C PRO A 776 0.47 19.62 -4.01
N THR A 777 0.21 20.86 -4.43
CA THR A 777 -0.30 21.96 -3.57
C THR A 777 -1.63 22.47 -4.12
N GLY A 778 -2.40 23.24 -3.36
CA GLY A 778 -3.71 23.76 -3.78
C GLY A 778 -4.81 23.24 -2.89
N SER A 779 -6.02 23.03 -3.43
CA SER A 779 -7.20 22.75 -2.61
C SER A 779 -7.97 21.49 -3.05
N VAL A 780 -8.65 20.88 -2.08
CA VAL A 780 -9.55 19.76 -2.27
C VAL A 780 -10.96 20.13 -1.83
N THR A 781 -11.95 19.78 -2.64
CA THR A 781 -13.37 19.87 -2.31
C THR A 781 -13.92 18.48 -2.07
N PHE A 782 -14.43 18.20 -0.86
CA PHE A 782 -15.16 16.96 -0.61
C PHE A 782 -16.57 17.03 -1.18
N VAL A 783 -17.04 15.91 -1.73
CA VAL A 783 -18.37 15.74 -2.31
C VAL A 783 -19.07 14.61 -1.59
N VAL A 784 -20.29 14.85 -1.12
CA VAL A 784 -21.12 13.87 -0.39
C VAL A 784 -22.43 13.71 -1.15
N ASP A 785 -22.73 12.49 -1.60
CA ASP A 785 -23.93 12.16 -2.39
C ASP A 785 -24.16 13.15 -3.54
N ASP A 786 -23.10 13.35 -4.35
CA ASP A 786 -23.04 14.29 -5.46
C ASP A 786 -23.16 15.78 -5.11
N VAL A 787 -23.22 16.13 -3.83
CA VAL A 787 -23.25 17.53 -3.37
C VAL A 787 -21.86 17.97 -2.88
N PRO A 788 -21.19 18.92 -3.55
CA PRO A 788 -19.92 19.45 -3.10
C PRO A 788 -20.10 20.26 -1.81
N LEU A 789 -19.15 20.16 -0.89
CA LEU A 789 -19.08 21.05 0.24
C LEU A 789 -18.80 22.48 -0.23
N ARG A 790 -19.40 23.46 0.44
CA ARG A 790 -19.36 24.88 0.03
C ARG A 790 -17.97 25.52 0.05
N ARG A 791 -16.98 24.91 0.72
CA ARG A 791 -15.64 25.48 0.87
C ARG A 791 -14.60 24.44 0.47
N PRO A 792 -13.77 24.73 -0.55
CA PRO A 792 -12.52 24.01 -0.76
C PRO A 792 -11.63 24.13 0.48
N LEU A 793 -10.83 23.10 0.71
CA LEU A 793 -9.92 23.01 1.83
C LEU A 793 -8.50 22.88 1.30
N GLU A 794 -7.60 23.74 1.77
CA GLU A 794 -6.21 23.76 1.33
C GLU A 794 -5.47 22.50 1.76
N LEU A 795 -4.57 22.04 0.90
CA LEU A 795 -3.63 20.96 1.16
C LEU A 795 -2.53 21.45 2.11
N ASP A 796 -2.12 20.58 3.04
CA ASP A 796 -0.93 20.78 3.85
C ASP A 796 0.36 20.50 3.07
N GLY A 797 1.51 20.68 3.71
CA GLY A 797 2.83 20.44 3.09
C GLY A 797 3.08 18.99 2.63
N GLY A 798 2.27 18.03 3.10
CA GLY A 798 2.30 16.63 2.67
C GLY A 798 1.24 16.30 1.62
N GLY A 799 0.56 17.31 1.05
CA GLY A 799 -0.50 17.13 0.06
C GLY A 799 -1.77 16.53 0.66
N ARG A 800 -2.08 16.79 1.94
CA ARG A 800 -3.24 16.18 2.62
C ARG A 800 -4.25 17.23 3.05
N VAL A 801 -5.50 16.80 3.19
CA VAL A 801 -6.57 17.60 3.79
C VAL A 801 -7.45 16.73 4.69
N ARG A 802 -7.93 17.30 5.79
CA ARG A 802 -8.81 16.62 6.76
C ARG A 802 -10.05 17.45 7.07
N THR A 803 -11.21 16.81 7.17
CA THR A 803 -12.44 17.45 7.65
C THR A 803 -13.38 16.45 8.31
N THR A 804 -14.42 16.93 8.98
CA THR A 804 -15.49 16.10 9.55
C THR A 804 -16.80 16.38 8.83
N LEU A 805 -17.38 15.33 8.23
CA LEU A 805 -18.69 15.35 7.59
C LEU A 805 -19.77 15.01 8.60
N ARG A 806 -20.94 15.64 8.47
CA ARG A 806 -22.14 15.25 9.23
C ARG A 806 -23.13 14.61 8.26
N LEU A 807 -23.27 13.30 8.39
CA LEU A 807 -24.07 12.45 7.53
C LEU A 807 -25.37 12.11 8.25
N LYS A 808 -26.46 11.96 7.49
CA LYS A 808 -27.74 11.51 8.05
C LYS A 808 -27.71 9.98 8.17
N PRO A 809 -28.65 9.34 8.88
CA PRO A 809 -28.83 7.89 8.77
C PRO A 809 -29.05 7.51 7.30
N GLY A 810 -28.38 6.44 6.85
CA GLY A 810 -28.41 6.02 5.44
C GLY A 810 -27.02 5.66 4.90
N ARG A 811 -27.00 5.28 3.61
CA ARG A 811 -25.76 4.97 2.87
C ARG A 811 -25.29 6.24 2.16
N HIS A 812 -24.01 6.53 2.25
CA HIS A 812 -23.38 7.72 1.69
C HIS A 812 -22.22 7.35 0.76
N VAL A 813 -22.06 8.12 -0.31
CA VAL A 813 -20.91 8.08 -1.21
C VAL A 813 -20.13 9.39 -1.07
N ILE A 814 -18.84 9.28 -0.77
CA ILE A 814 -17.98 10.42 -0.50
C ILE A 814 -16.79 10.37 -1.44
N ARG A 815 -16.43 11.53 -1.99
CA ARG A 815 -15.28 11.73 -2.88
C ARG A 815 -14.51 12.97 -2.48
N ALA A 816 -13.25 13.04 -2.89
CA ALA A 816 -12.41 14.21 -2.80
C ALA A 816 -11.99 14.64 -4.20
N PHE A 817 -12.31 15.89 -4.56
CA PHE A 817 -11.94 16.50 -5.83
C PHE A 817 -10.80 17.50 -5.61
N TYR A 818 -9.63 17.22 -6.18
CA TYR A 818 -8.51 18.15 -6.22
C TYR A 818 -8.66 19.09 -7.41
N SER A 819 -8.58 20.40 -7.19
CA SER A 819 -8.85 21.40 -8.21
C SER A 819 -7.77 21.53 -9.29
N GLY A 820 -6.58 20.96 -9.07
CA GLY A 820 -5.40 21.29 -9.86
C GLY A 820 -4.81 22.66 -9.52
N GLY A 821 -3.73 23.00 -10.21
CA GLY A 821 -2.96 24.23 -10.06
C GLY A 821 -1.92 24.19 -8.94
N GLY A 822 -1.88 25.25 -8.15
CA GLY A 822 -0.90 25.43 -7.08
C GLY A 822 0.48 25.83 -7.61
N LYS A 823 1.52 25.63 -6.79
CA LYS A 823 2.89 26.06 -7.12
C LYS A 823 3.48 25.37 -8.37
N TYR A 824 3.03 24.15 -8.66
CA TYR A 824 3.60 23.28 -9.70
C TYR A 824 2.62 23.01 -10.84
N GLU A 825 1.48 23.73 -10.90
CA GLU A 825 0.47 23.63 -11.96
C GLU A 825 -0.03 22.20 -12.24
N TYR A 826 -0.21 21.40 -11.19
CA TYR A 826 -0.69 20.02 -11.31
C TYR A 826 -2.11 19.94 -11.89
N HIS A 827 -2.43 18.91 -12.65
CA HIS A 827 -3.78 18.68 -13.14
C HIS A 827 -4.75 18.29 -12.01
N SER A 828 -6.01 18.67 -12.18
CA SER A 828 -7.10 18.25 -11.30
C SER A 828 -7.31 16.74 -11.38
N SER A 829 -7.81 16.17 -10.29
CA SER A 829 -8.18 14.76 -10.24
C SER A 829 -9.20 14.50 -9.12
N THR A 830 -9.75 13.30 -9.10
CA THR A 830 -10.75 12.90 -8.11
C THR A 830 -10.35 11.59 -7.46
N SER A 831 -10.83 11.34 -6.25
CA SER A 831 -10.66 10.06 -5.60
C SER A 831 -11.64 9.00 -6.13
N PRO A 832 -11.35 7.71 -5.89
CA PRO A 832 -12.37 6.67 -5.87
C PRO A 832 -13.48 6.98 -4.83
N ASN A 833 -14.54 6.16 -4.85
CA ASN A 833 -15.67 6.32 -3.96
C ASN A 833 -15.43 5.69 -2.59
N LEU A 834 -15.40 6.54 -1.55
CA LEU A 834 -15.54 6.10 -0.18
C LEU A 834 -17.02 5.87 0.13
N ARG A 835 -17.40 4.62 0.40
CA ARG A 835 -18.76 4.26 0.81
C ARG A 835 -18.84 4.18 2.33
N HIS A 836 -19.80 4.89 2.92
CA HIS A 836 -20.05 4.87 4.36
C HIS A 836 -21.53 4.61 4.66
N SER A 837 -21.88 4.10 5.84
CA SER A 837 -23.27 3.85 6.24
C SER A 837 -23.48 4.24 7.69
N VAL A 838 -24.48 5.09 7.93
CA VAL A 838 -24.87 5.56 9.27
C VAL A 838 -26.15 4.83 9.67
N LYS A 839 -26.15 4.18 10.84
CA LYS A 839 -27.33 3.46 11.36
C LYS A 839 -28.41 4.42 11.86
N GLU A 840 -29.68 4.03 11.69
CA GLU A 840 -30.79 4.68 12.38
C GLU A 840 -30.73 4.40 13.89
N ARG A 841 -31.14 5.40 14.68
CA ARG A 841 -31.14 5.31 16.14
C ARG A 841 -32.38 4.52 16.57
N THR A 842 -32.20 3.31 17.10
CA THR A 842 -33.25 2.61 17.85
C THR A 842 -33.25 3.18 19.27
N ASP A 843 -34.23 4.03 19.59
CA ASP A 843 -34.42 4.50 20.96
C ASP A 843 -34.93 3.35 21.85
N GLU A 844 -34.04 2.68 22.57
CA GLU A 844 -34.44 1.92 23.76
C GLU A 844 -34.85 2.92 24.84
N ARG A 845 -36.16 2.98 25.09
CA ARG A 845 -36.75 3.78 26.16
C ARG A 845 -36.26 3.24 27.53
N PRO A 846 -35.68 4.05 28.42
CA PRO A 846 -35.29 3.59 29.75
C PRO A 846 -36.55 3.22 30.57
N PRO A 847 -36.47 2.26 31.51
CA PRO A 847 -37.59 1.95 32.38
C PRO A 847 -37.94 3.17 33.26
N GLU A 848 -39.23 3.46 33.36
CA GLU A 848 -39.78 4.52 34.22
C GLU A 848 -39.25 4.39 35.65
N LYS A 849 -38.69 5.49 36.17
CA LYS A 849 -38.32 5.60 37.58
C LYS A 849 -39.59 5.65 38.42
N GLU A 850 -39.73 4.71 39.36
CA GLU A 850 -40.69 4.79 40.46
C GLU A 850 -40.56 6.14 41.20
N GLU A 851 -41.69 6.81 41.36
CA GLU A 851 -41.84 8.00 42.20
C GLU A 851 -41.52 7.69 43.66
N ARG A 852 -40.66 8.51 44.28
CA ARG A 852 -40.61 8.66 45.75
C ARG A 852 -41.35 9.94 46.15
N PRO A 853 -42.24 9.90 47.15
CA PRO A 853 -43.03 11.06 47.54
C PRO A 853 -42.27 11.98 48.50
N GLY A 854 -42.49 13.28 48.31
CA GLY A 854 -42.57 14.27 49.39
C GLY A 854 -41.27 14.88 49.90
N LYS A 855 -41.01 16.14 49.51
CA LYS A 855 -40.53 17.16 50.45
C LYS A 855 -40.95 18.55 49.97
N GLU A 856 -41.80 19.17 50.80
CA GLU A 856 -42.37 20.50 50.66
C GLU A 856 -41.28 21.60 50.61
N ARG A 857 -41.53 22.64 49.80
CA ARG A 857 -40.83 23.93 49.85
C ARG A 857 -41.70 24.94 50.62
N PRO A 858 -41.12 25.80 51.47
CA PRO A 858 -41.88 26.89 52.08
C PRO A 858 -42.05 28.06 51.11
N ALA A 859 -43.20 28.73 51.22
CA ALA A 859 -43.65 29.84 50.40
C ALA A 859 -42.93 31.17 50.75
N ALA A 860 -42.71 32.00 49.72
CA ALA A 860 -42.37 33.41 49.88
C ALA A 860 -43.57 34.26 49.45
N ALA A 861 -43.94 35.22 50.31
CA ALA A 861 -45.05 36.16 50.12
C ALA A 861 -44.62 37.36 49.24
N PRO A 862 -45.59 38.05 48.59
CA PRO A 862 -45.33 39.04 47.55
C PRO A 862 -45.35 40.47 48.09
N THR A 863 -44.76 41.42 47.37
CA THR A 863 -45.17 42.83 47.51
C THR A 863 -45.16 43.57 46.18
N ASP A 864 -46.25 44.31 46.04
CA ASP A 864 -46.71 45.22 45.00
C ASP A 864 -45.81 46.43 44.72
N GLU A 865 -46.13 47.07 43.59
CA GLU A 865 -45.59 48.30 43.03
C GLU A 865 -45.48 49.50 43.99
N ARG A 866 -44.35 50.21 43.89
CA ARG A 866 -44.30 51.67 43.62
C ARG A 866 -42.94 52.10 43.07
#